data_AF-A0AAN6LPT7-F1
#
_entry.id   AF-A0AAN6LPT7-F1
#
_cell.length_a   1.000
_cell.length_b   1.000
_cell.length_c   1.000
_cell.angle_alpha   90.00
_cell.angle_beta   90.00
_cell.angle_gamma   90.00
#
_symmetry.space_group_name_H-M   'P 1'
#
loop_
_entity.id
_entity.type
_entity.pdbx_description
1 polymer ?
#
loop_
_entity_poly.entity_id
_entity_poly.type
_entity_poly.pdbx_seq_one_letter_code
_entity_poly.pdbx_strand_id
1 'polypeptide(L)'
;MAGLYRLLAFLLLTAVIGAIPTAAAAEYPRYIMYLTGQHPIIPALELIQDVTHVAIAFMRSETFNDPDRDGWPLFMTVEEVRARFPKQTRIMVAIGGWGNEDGFRQAAKSREARKIWADGVRRMVESTGADGVDIDWEYPGGNGEDYKKIPNSERKWEIDAYPELLSAVREAIGPSKVISAAVPGLPRDMLAFTTSTIPSIMASVDFLNIMTYDLMNRRDHVTKHHTGIQNSLEAINAYTLAGVPPSKANLGLAFYVKWFKTDPDAREECKKKPIGCKAALMEDPISGADLGKAGAFSWHDQVPDDLVASFDKAIEQGDYDEEAGGHYYFDPKEDLFWSWDTVEAIGKKFPKVVEAKNLGGVFAWGLGEDANIGEESRGFEHLKAANEGIRRLKTARADRTDLARAPVHRTQWQRIRFPRRYYQSDQTGARSPAWFEDLRTEMLNRELPVVIDSTSDRTLSALNNTLKSFFPQEWEMSINGGHKKLSHRAMPGGIGEHTVICNPVLPAERLLPDGTDDLHSPGGPFVRRLWRSGSVRIHAKQWKDMSEGWLLRKEMICHERIQDVRLSGAGDSESISVTIGRTFARQSSVSRFLQNNHLPQNETEIRKAMRDWQWPCMTEERVLVFQREPPAMQLGDKSVAQPRAAKFVKVPKDPDYSHSLTPTDTLLSRFSALTFNGHRIHLDRDYARNVEGFQNIIVHGPLSLTLMLKFLGTHLESHPDGPYEIERIEYTCIQPLFCDEELRLCAKDVTTPDPKKHRKSFKVWIESKLGGLSFRGTVTAIPRIPTTTASPEAEQNIQNSLAPSNTEPDWESPNTLRHTQGDQETFPAPPIMPQDFENFALLQKLLRKSDTSTPPKEPEFNPPPTWNLPKHRPSSAK
;
A
#
# COMPACT_ATOMS: atom_id res chain seq x y z
N MET A 1 -37.68 19.66 49.39
CA MET A 1 -36.33 19.15 49.01
C MET A 1 -36.37 17.84 48.23
N ALA A 2 -37.33 16.91 48.44
CA ALA A 2 -37.39 15.64 47.70
C ALA A 2 -38.16 15.69 46.34
N GLY A 3 -39.00 16.71 46.12
CA GLY A 3 -39.78 16.87 44.87
C GLY A 3 -39.00 17.52 43.71
N LEU A 4 -37.96 18.30 43.99
CA LEU A 4 -37.18 19.03 42.98
C LEU A 4 -36.19 18.11 42.24
N TYR A 5 -35.67 17.08 42.93
CA TYR A 5 -34.76 16.10 42.33
C TYR A 5 -35.43 15.12 41.37
N ARG A 6 -36.72 14.85 41.53
CA ARG A 6 -37.47 13.98 40.59
C ARG A 6 -37.85 14.70 39.29
N LEU A 7 -38.05 16.02 39.32
CA LEU A 7 -38.33 16.81 38.12
C LEU A 7 -37.04 17.06 37.28
N LEU A 8 -35.91 17.28 37.95
CA LEU A 8 -34.59 17.40 37.31
C LEU A 8 -34.09 16.08 36.71
N ALA A 9 -34.36 14.94 37.35
CA ALA A 9 -34.03 13.62 36.80
C ALA A 9 -34.88 13.25 35.57
N PHE A 10 -36.11 13.75 35.45
CA PHE A 10 -36.97 13.50 34.29
C PHE A 10 -36.68 14.45 33.11
N LEU A 11 -36.25 15.68 33.37
CA LEU A 11 -35.80 16.64 32.34
C LEU A 11 -34.38 16.35 31.81
N LEU A 12 -33.53 15.68 32.59
CA LEU A 12 -32.23 15.17 32.12
C LEU A 12 -32.36 13.86 31.32
N LEU A 13 -33.49 13.14 31.43
CA LEU A 13 -33.73 11.91 30.67
C LEU A 13 -34.34 12.16 29.28
N THR A 14 -34.87 13.36 29.00
CA THR A 14 -35.41 13.75 27.69
C THR A 14 -34.46 14.63 26.86
N ALA A 15 -33.32 15.05 27.41
CA ALA A 15 -32.29 15.82 26.70
C ALA A 15 -31.11 14.97 26.18
N VAL A 16 -31.21 13.63 26.23
CA VAL A 16 -30.19 12.67 25.71
C VAL A 16 -30.71 11.93 24.48
N ILE A 17 -31.49 12.61 23.65
CA ILE A 17 -31.72 12.21 22.25
C ILE A 17 -31.15 13.34 21.39
N GLY A 18 -29.83 13.35 21.24
CA GLY A 18 -29.12 14.36 20.47
C GLY A 18 -27.73 13.86 20.11
N ALA A 19 -27.61 13.35 18.89
CA ALA A 19 -26.38 12.91 18.20
C ALA A 19 -25.63 11.72 18.81
N ILE A 20 -26.23 10.53 18.61
CA ILE A 20 -25.44 9.31 18.38
C ILE A 20 -24.50 9.63 17.19
N PRO A 21 -23.17 9.49 17.30
CA PRO A 21 -22.34 9.42 16.11
C PRO A 21 -22.76 8.14 15.40
N THR A 22 -23.50 8.31 14.32
CA THR A 22 -23.81 7.23 13.38
C THR A 22 -22.53 6.49 13.09
N ALA A 23 -22.56 5.16 13.27
CA ALA A 23 -21.54 4.23 12.84
C ALA A 23 -20.89 4.74 11.55
N ALA A 24 -19.55 4.70 11.47
CA ALA A 24 -18.80 5.00 10.25
C ALA A 24 -19.59 4.46 9.05
N ALA A 25 -20.28 5.37 8.36
CA ALA A 25 -21.03 5.01 7.18
C ALA A 25 -19.98 4.43 6.25
N ALA A 26 -20.21 3.25 5.70
CA ALA A 26 -19.41 2.77 4.58
C ALA A 26 -19.26 3.96 3.63
N GLU A 27 -18.04 4.48 3.42
CA GLU A 27 -17.88 5.71 2.64
C GLU A 27 -18.46 5.43 1.26
N TYR A 28 -19.65 5.99 1.03
CA TYR A 28 -20.34 5.87 -0.24
C TYR A 28 -19.41 6.45 -1.31
N PRO A 29 -19.22 5.74 -2.44
CA PRO A 29 -18.36 6.24 -3.49
C PRO A 29 -18.82 7.63 -3.91
N ARG A 30 -17.87 8.56 -4.01
CA ARG A 30 -18.17 9.90 -4.50
C ARG A 30 -18.59 9.81 -5.94
N TYR A 31 -19.57 10.64 -6.29
CA TYR A 31 -20.14 10.69 -7.61
C TYR A 31 -20.52 12.13 -7.88
N ILE A 32 -19.63 12.80 -8.61
CA ILE A 32 -19.64 14.25 -8.78
C ILE A 32 -20.07 14.59 -10.20
N MET A 33 -20.94 15.59 -10.34
CA MET A 33 -21.39 16.10 -11.63
C MET A 33 -20.99 17.56 -11.79
N TYR A 34 -20.23 17.90 -12.84
CA TYR A 34 -20.06 19.28 -13.24
C TYR A 34 -21.31 19.73 -14.01
N LEU A 35 -21.99 20.76 -13.50
CA LEU A 35 -23.15 21.37 -14.16
C LEU A 35 -22.70 22.68 -14.80
N THR A 36 -22.72 22.72 -16.12
CA THR A 36 -22.15 23.82 -16.90
C THR A 36 -23.23 24.83 -17.30
N GLY A 37 -22.85 26.10 -17.44
CA GLY A 37 -23.74 27.14 -17.95
C GLY A 37 -24.06 27.00 -19.43
N GLN A 38 -23.20 26.30 -20.18
CA GLN A 38 -23.40 25.96 -21.59
C GLN A 38 -24.52 24.93 -21.77
N HIS A 39 -24.59 23.95 -20.88
CA HIS A 39 -25.59 22.88 -20.90
C HIS A 39 -26.31 22.80 -19.54
N PRO A 40 -27.17 23.78 -19.19
CA PRO A 40 -27.82 23.86 -17.87
C PRO A 40 -29.00 22.88 -17.73
N ILE A 41 -28.80 21.64 -18.17
CA ILE A 41 -29.79 20.58 -18.25
C ILE A 41 -29.56 19.60 -17.11
N ILE A 42 -30.60 19.36 -16.32
CA ILE A 42 -30.60 18.41 -15.20
C ILE A 42 -31.70 17.38 -15.50
N PRO A 43 -31.39 16.07 -15.50
CA PRO A 43 -32.35 15.00 -15.79
C PRO A 43 -33.38 14.85 -14.67
N ALA A 44 -34.32 13.91 -14.86
CA ALA A 44 -35.25 13.51 -13.83
C ALA A 44 -34.53 12.97 -12.57
N LEU A 45 -35.13 13.17 -11.40
CA LEU A 45 -34.50 12.90 -10.10
C LEU A 45 -34.03 11.44 -9.95
N GLU A 46 -34.72 10.50 -10.59
CA GLU A 46 -34.43 9.07 -10.59
C GLU A 46 -33.04 8.76 -11.20
N LEU A 47 -32.60 9.56 -12.18
CA LEU A 47 -31.30 9.40 -12.84
C LEU A 47 -30.14 10.00 -12.03
N ILE A 48 -30.42 10.89 -11.07
CA ILE A 48 -29.41 11.58 -10.27
C ILE A 48 -29.49 11.27 -8.78
N GLN A 49 -30.32 10.29 -8.38
CA GLN A 49 -30.49 9.87 -6.99
C GLN A 49 -29.18 9.45 -6.31
N ASP A 50 -28.23 8.96 -7.10
CA ASP A 50 -26.94 8.46 -6.65
C ASP A 50 -25.85 9.55 -6.59
N VAL A 51 -26.10 10.74 -7.17
CA VAL A 51 -25.14 11.86 -7.25
C VAL A 51 -24.92 12.44 -5.86
N THR A 52 -23.66 12.45 -5.41
CA THR A 52 -23.30 12.91 -4.07
C THR A 52 -22.85 14.36 -4.06
N HIS A 53 -22.28 14.86 -5.16
CA HIS A 53 -21.84 16.25 -5.28
C HIS A 53 -22.19 16.82 -6.65
N VAL A 54 -22.46 18.12 -6.70
CA VAL A 54 -22.58 18.89 -7.94
C VAL A 54 -21.64 20.09 -7.84
N ALA A 55 -20.84 20.31 -8.88
CA ALA A 55 -20.00 21.49 -9.01
C ALA A 55 -20.59 22.40 -10.11
N ILE A 56 -21.08 23.58 -9.72
CA ILE A 56 -21.66 24.57 -10.65
C ILE A 56 -20.52 25.30 -11.35
N ALA A 57 -20.35 25.03 -12.65
CA ALA A 57 -19.24 25.49 -13.47
C ALA A 57 -19.67 26.65 -14.41
N PHE A 58 -19.13 27.87 -14.29
CA PHE A 58 -18.09 28.32 -13.36
C PHE A 58 -18.38 29.71 -12.80
N MET A 59 -17.82 29.97 -11.61
CA MET A 59 -17.51 31.32 -11.15
C MET A 59 -16.14 31.73 -11.67
N ARG A 60 -16.01 32.95 -12.20
CA ARG A 60 -14.71 33.43 -12.68
C ARG A 60 -13.74 33.69 -11.54
N SER A 61 -12.48 33.30 -11.68
CA SER A 61 -11.44 33.48 -10.67
C SER A 61 -11.17 34.95 -10.33
N GLU A 62 -11.34 35.87 -11.29
CA GLU A 62 -11.14 37.32 -11.06
C GLU A 62 -12.21 37.94 -10.15
N THR A 63 -13.36 37.29 -9.99
CA THR A 63 -14.49 37.73 -9.17
C THR A 63 -14.06 38.01 -7.73
N PHE A 64 -13.09 37.26 -7.22
CA PHE A 64 -12.68 37.30 -5.82
C PHE A 64 -11.49 38.24 -5.56
N ASN A 65 -10.94 38.88 -6.59
CA ASN A 65 -9.86 39.87 -6.41
C ASN A 65 -10.38 41.24 -5.94
N ASP A 66 -11.68 41.47 -6.06
CA ASP A 66 -12.35 42.69 -5.58
C ASP A 66 -12.85 42.49 -4.13
N PRO A 67 -12.24 43.15 -3.13
CA PRO A 67 -12.67 43.04 -1.74
C PRO A 67 -14.07 43.62 -1.48
N ASP A 68 -14.54 44.55 -2.32
CA ASP A 68 -15.79 45.30 -2.13
C ASP A 68 -16.97 44.70 -2.91
N ARG A 69 -16.77 43.50 -3.49
CA ARG A 69 -17.80 42.83 -4.28
C ARG A 69 -18.93 42.25 -3.42
N ASP A 70 -20.16 42.53 -3.84
CA ASP A 70 -21.40 42.09 -3.18
C ASP A 70 -22.24 41.06 -3.98
N GLY A 71 -21.84 40.69 -5.20
CA GLY A 71 -22.65 39.83 -6.09
C GLY A 71 -21.91 38.65 -6.74
N TRP A 72 -22.59 37.50 -6.83
CA TRP A 72 -22.05 36.22 -7.32
C TRP A 72 -22.84 35.72 -8.54
N PRO A 73 -22.43 36.09 -9.77
CA PRO A 73 -23.21 35.82 -10.99
C PRO A 73 -23.07 34.36 -11.45
N LEU A 74 -23.80 33.47 -10.80
CA LEU A 74 -23.96 32.09 -11.26
C LEU A 74 -25.06 32.03 -12.34
N PHE A 75 -24.87 31.19 -13.36
CA PHE A 75 -25.91 30.94 -14.37
C PHE A 75 -27.16 30.25 -13.78
N MET A 76 -26.95 29.50 -12.69
CA MET A 76 -28.00 28.89 -11.88
C MET A 76 -27.57 29.00 -10.41
N THR A 77 -28.46 29.47 -9.55
CA THR A 77 -28.15 29.67 -8.13
C THR A 77 -27.99 28.33 -7.42
N VAL A 78 -27.26 28.32 -6.30
CA VAL A 78 -27.11 27.13 -5.46
C VAL A 78 -28.46 26.60 -4.97
N GLU A 79 -29.42 27.50 -4.67
CA GLU A 79 -30.77 27.13 -4.24
C GLU A 79 -31.56 26.42 -5.35
N GLU A 80 -31.53 26.95 -6.58
CA GLU A 80 -32.19 26.33 -7.74
C GLU A 80 -31.62 24.94 -8.04
N VAL A 81 -30.30 24.78 -8.00
CA VAL A 81 -29.66 23.48 -8.17
C VAL A 81 -30.06 22.55 -7.03
N ARG A 82 -29.96 22.99 -5.77
CA ARG A 82 -30.32 22.17 -4.61
C ARG A 82 -31.77 21.68 -4.65
N ALA A 83 -32.70 22.48 -5.18
CA ALA A 83 -34.10 22.09 -5.34
C ALA A 83 -34.33 20.95 -6.36
N ARG A 84 -33.39 20.75 -7.30
CA ARG A 84 -33.50 19.75 -8.38
C ARG A 84 -32.69 18.47 -8.12
N PHE A 85 -31.85 18.45 -7.08
CA PHE A 85 -31.05 17.29 -6.70
C PHE A 85 -31.55 16.67 -5.38
N PRO A 86 -31.16 15.41 -5.08
CA PRO A 86 -31.45 14.80 -3.78
C PRO A 86 -30.95 15.67 -2.61
N LYS A 87 -31.72 15.70 -1.51
CA LYS A 87 -31.42 16.59 -0.36
C LYS A 87 -30.02 16.38 0.25
N GLN A 88 -29.47 15.18 0.11
CA GLN A 88 -28.14 14.82 0.60
C GLN A 88 -27.00 15.25 -0.33
N THR A 89 -27.29 15.65 -1.56
CA THR A 89 -26.28 16.06 -2.55
C THR A 89 -25.66 17.39 -2.12
N ARG A 90 -24.32 17.42 -2.06
CA ARG A 90 -23.56 18.63 -1.76
C ARG A 90 -23.46 19.51 -3.00
N ILE A 91 -23.87 20.77 -2.90
CA ILE A 91 -23.85 21.71 -4.02
C ILE A 91 -22.68 22.67 -3.83
N MET A 92 -21.72 22.62 -4.74
CA MET A 92 -20.48 23.39 -4.72
C MET A 92 -20.43 24.34 -5.90
N VAL A 93 -19.57 25.36 -5.81
CA VAL A 93 -19.27 26.26 -6.93
C VAL A 93 -17.86 25.97 -7.42
N ALA A 94 -17.72 25.64 -8.71
CA ALA A 94 -16.42 25.51 -9.35
C ALA A 94 -15.91 26.90 -9.76
N ILE A 95 -14.65 27.17 -9.47
CA ILE A 95 -13.99 28.46 -9.76
C ILE A 95 -12.89 28.20 -10.77
N GLY A 96 -12.88 28.95 -11.87
CA GLY A 96 -11.83 28.83 -12.90
C GLY A 96 -12.32 28.18 -14.20
N GLY A 97 -11.63 27.12 -14.60
CA GLY A 97 -11.74 26.43 -15.89
C GLY A 97 -10.75 26.94 -16.94
N TRP A 98 -10.64 26.20 -18.04
CA TRP A 98 -9.72 26.46 -19.15
C TRP A 98 -9.66 27.94 -19.58
N GLY A 99 -8.47 28.54 -19.48
CA GLY A 99 -8.23 29.94 -19.84
C GLY A 99 -8.66 30.98 -18.79
N ASN A 100 -9.15 30.59 -17.61
CA ASN A 100 -9.55 31.50 -16.53
C ASN A 100 -8.59 31.53 -15.32
N GLU A 101 -7.34 31.88 -15.57
CA GLU A 101 -6.26 31.75 -14.59
C GLU A 101 -5.81 33.07 -13.94
N ASP A 102 -6.13 34.23 -14.54
CA ASP A 102 -5.57 35.52 -14.13
C ASP A 102 -5.93 35.89 -12.70
N GLY A 103 -7.15 35.60 -12.26
CA GLY A 103 -7.60 35.86 -10.89
C GLY A 103 -6.83 35.02 -9.86
N PHE A 104 -6.61 33.73 -10.14
CA PHE A 104 -5.78 32.86 -9.31
C PHE A 104 -4.34 33.36 -9.21
N ARG A 105 -3.75 33.75 -10.34
CA ARG A 105 -2.37 34.27 -10.40
C ARG A 105 -2.25 35.57 -9.60
N GLN A 106 -3.22 36.46 -9.66
CA GLN A 106 -3.24 37.66 -8.82
C GLN A 106 -3.37 37.32 -7.33
N ALA A 107 -4.24 36.37 -6.99
CA ALA A 107 -4.45 35.93 -5.62
C ALA A 107 -3.17 35.32 -5.01
N ALA A 108 -2.48 34.46 -5.76
CA ALA A 108 -1.36 33.67 -5.25
C ALA A 108 -0.08 34.50 -4.97
N LYS A 109 0.06 35.71 -5.53
CA LYS A 109 1.28 36.53 -5.50
C LYS A 109 1.76 36.97 -4.11
N SER A 110 0.85 37.12 -3.16
CA SER A 110 1.19 37.63 -1.81
C SER A 110 0.21 37.10 -0.77
N ARG A 111 0.62 37.13 0.50
CA ARG A 111 -0.25 36.73 1.61
C ARG A 111 -1.52 37.59 1.66
N GLU A 112 -1.38 38.89 1.44
CA GLU A 112 -2.49 39.85 1.46
C GLU A 112 -3.48 39.57 0.34
N ALA A 113 -3.00 39.36 -0.89
CA ALA A 113 -3.84 39.01 -2.03
C ALA A 113 -4.56 37.66 -1.83
N ARG A 114 -3.87 36.64 -1.29
CA ARG A 114 -4.47 35.35 -0.95
C ARG A 114 -5.59 35.50 0.07
N LYS A 115 -5.37 36.33 1.10
CA LYS A 115 -6.37 36.58 2.13
C LYS A 115 -7.62 37.26 1.55
N ILE A 116 -7.46 38.29 0.72
CA ILE A 116 -8.57 38.98 0.05
C ILE A 116 -9.39 37.99 -0.77
N TRP A 117 -8.70 37.19 -1.58
CA TRP A 117 -9.33 36.20 -2.45
C TRP A 117 -10.07 35.11 -1.66
N ALA A 118 -9.43 34.53 -0.65
CA ALA A 118 -10.02 33.54 0.24
C ALA A 118 -11.23 34.10 1.04
N ASP A 119 -11.17 35.35 1.50
CA ASP A 119 -12.30 36.02 2.13
C ASP A 119 -13.46 36.24 1.15
N GLY A 120 -13.16 36.52 -0.12
CA GLY A 120 -14.15 36.55 -1.19
C GLY A 120 -14.85 35.21 -1.37
N VAL A 121 -14.08 34.11 -1.40
CA VAL A 121 -14.62 32.75 -1.47
C VAL A 121 -15.52 32.45 -0.27
N ARG A 122 -15.11 32.83 0.94
CA ARG A 122 -15.93 32.71 2.15
C ARG A 122 -17.25 33.46 2.02
N ARG A 123 -17.23 34.74 1.60
CA ARG A 123 -18.45 35.54 1.39
C ARG A 123 -19.38 34.90 0.36
N MET A 124 -18.85 34.36 -0.72
CA MET A 124 -19.62 33.65 -1.74
C MET A 124 -20.29 32.39 -1.15
N VAL A 125 -19.52 31.55 -0.46
CA VAL A 125 -20.04 30.32 0.16
C VAL A 125 -21.14 30.63 1.19
N GLU A 126 -20.96 31.68 2.00
CA GLU A 126 -21.94 32.11 3.01
C GLU A 126 -23.23 32.66 2.37
N SER A 127 -23.09 33.55 1.39
CA SER A 127 -24.24 34.23 0.77
C SER A 127 -25.06 33.32 -0.16
N THR A 128 -24.41 32.41 -0.88
CA THR A 128 -25.09 31.47 -1.78
C THR A 128 -25.61 30.22 -1.06
N GLY A 129 -25.08 29.92 0.13
CA GLY A 129 -25.38 28.67 0.82
C GLY A 129 -24.72 27.44 0.20
N ALA A 130 -23.63 27.63 -0.56
CA ALA A 130 -22.85 26.52 -1.11
C ALA A 130 -22.29 25.63 0.00
N ASP A 131 -22.21 24.33 -0.27
CA ASP A 131 -21.61 23.34 0.62
C ASP A 131 -20.07 23.33 0.54
N GLY A 132 -19.50 24.03 -0.44
CA GLY A 132 -18.07 24.03 -0.70
C GLY A 132 -17.70 24.68 -2.03
N VAL A 133 -16.44 24.52 -2.41
CA VAL A 133 -15.89 24.99 -3.69
C VAL A 133 -15.05 23.93 -4.36
N ASP A 134 -15.01 23.98 -5.69
CA ASP A 134 -14.05 23.24 -6.50
C ASP A 134 -13.08 24.24 -7.15
N ILE A 135 -11.77 24.02 -6.98
CA ILE A 135 -10.73 24.89 -7.52
C ILE A 135 -10.21 24.29 -8.83
N ASP A 136 -10.48 24.97 -9.94
CA ASP A 136 -10.11 24.51 -11.28
C ASP A 136 -9.13 25.52 -11.93
N TRP A 137 -7.88 25.52 -11.45
CA TRP A 137 -6.80 26.32 -12.02
C TRP A 137 -6.00 25.49 -13.03
N GLU A 138 -6.08 25.86 -14.31
CA GLU A 138 -5.46 25.12 -15.41
C GLU A 138 -4.27 25.84 -16.09
N TYR A 139 -3.01 25.63 -15.74
CA TYR A 139 -2.50 24.87 -14.59
C TYR A 139 -1.46 25.69 -13.81
N PRO A 140 -1.43 25.58 -12.47
CA PRO A 140 -0.40 26.23 -11.66
C PRO A 140 0.99 25.72 -12.05
N GLY A 141 1.89 26.65 -12.36
CA GLY A 141 3.26 26.34 -12.78
C GLY A 141 3.49 26.36 -14.29
N GLY A 142 2.42 26.41 -15.11
CA GLY A 142 2.49 26.56 -16.55
C GLY A 142 1.70 25.51 -17.34
N ASN A 143 1.95 25.42 -18.65
CA ASN A 143 1.24 24.57 -19.61
C ASN A 143 -0.28 24.82 -19.76
N GLY A 144 -0.81 25.93 -19.24
CA GLY A 144 -2.18 26.40 -19.51
C GLY A 144 -2.39 26.85 -20.96
N GLU A 145 -3.50 27.51 -21.25
CA GLU A 145 -3.82 28.01 -22.61
C GLU A 145 -2.76 28.99 -23.13
N ASP A 146 -2.07 29.71 -22.24
CA ASP A 146 -1.08 30.73 -22.57
C ASP A 146 0.36 30.21 -22.74
N TYR A 147 0.61 28.90 -22.68
CA TYR A 147 1.97 28.31 -22.55
C TYR A 147 2.97 28.65 -23.68
N LYS A 148 2.47 28.98 -24.88
CA LYS A 148 3.29 29.46 -26.01
C LYS A 148 3.58 30.96 -25.95
N LYS A 149 2.77 31.70 -25.23
CA LYS A 149 2.90 33.16 -25.02
C LYS A 149 3.75 33.44 -23.79
N ILE A 150 3.61 32.64 -22.74
CA ILE A 150 4.31 32.82 -21.47
C ILE A 150 5.00 31.51 -21.08
N PRO A 151 6.35 31.49 -21.02
CA PRO A 151 7.08 30.27 -20.73
C PRO A 151 6.94 29.84 -19.27
N ASN A 152 6.97 28.53 -19.00
CA ASN A 152 6.86 27.96 -17.65
C ASN A 152 7.91 28.52 -16.66
N SER A 153 9.06 29.00 -17.13
CA SER A 153 10.06 29.65 -16.27
C SER A 153 9.52 30.89 -15.55
N GLU A 154 8.59 31.63 -16.17
CA GLU A 154 7.93 32.79 -15.58
C GLU A 154 6.77 32.40 -14.64
N ARG A 155 6.33 31.13 -14.72
CA ARG A 155 5.23 30.56 -13.94
C ARG A 155 5.69 29.68 -12.77
N LYS A 156 6.99 29.35 -12.69
CA LYS A 156 7.54 28.42 -11.68
C LYS A 156 7.13 28.73 -10.23
N TRP A 157 7.03 30.00 -9.86
CA TRP A 157 6.66 30.43 -8.51
C TRP A 157 5.23 29.99 -8.10
N GLU A 158 4.36 29.70 -9.08
CA GLU A 158 2.99 29.24 -8.85
C GLU A 158 2.94 27.83 -8.25
N ILE A 159 4.00 27.02 -8.46
CA ILE A 159 4.13 25.66 -7.89
C ILE A 159 4.06 25.72 -6.36
N ASP A 160 4.81 26.65 -5.75
CA ASP A 160 4.86 26.81 -4.30
C ASP A 160 3.69 27.67 -3.79
N ALA A 161 3.17 28.59 -4.61
CA ALA A 161 2.09 29.48 -4.23
C ALA A 161 0.70 28.82 -4.25
N TYR A 162 0.50 27.77 -5.06
CA TYR A 162 -0.78 27.08 -5.18
C TYR A 162 -1.23 26.39 -3.86
N PRO A 163 -0.38 25.60 -3.17
CA PRO A 163 -0.73 25.08 -1.85
C PRO A 163 -1.05 26.17 -0.82
N GLU A 164 -0.34 27.32 -0.87
CA GLU A 164 -0.59 28.45 0.03
C GLU A 164 -1.97 29.09 -0.23
N LEU A 165 -2.38 29.18 -1.50
CA LEU A 165 -3.72 29.66 -1.86
C LEU A 165 -4.81 28.71 -1.34
N LEU A 166 -4.67 27.41 -1.56
CA LEU A 166 -5.62 26.41 -1.06
C LEU A 166 -5.71 26.42 0.48
N SER A 167 -4.58 26.58 1.15
CA SER A 167 -4.53 26.70 2.61
C SER A 167 -5.29 27.93 3.10
N ALA A 168 -5.12 29.09 2.45
CA ALA A 168 -5.86 30.30 2.78
C ALA A 168 -7.38 30.13 2.57
N VAL A 169 -7.80 29.45 1.49
CA VAL A 169 -9.22 29.14 1.27
C VAL A 169 -9.77 28.24 2.38
N ARG A 170 -9.04 27.18 2.75
CA ARG A 170 -9.42 26.29 3.85
C ARG A 170 -9.56 27.03 5.18
N GLU A 171 -8.63 27.92 5.49
CA GLU A 171 -8.70 28.76 6.70
C GLU A 171 -9.95 29.65 6.68
N ALA A 172 -10.26 30.27 5.53
CA ALA A 172 -11.38 31.19 5.41
C ALA A 172 -12.75 30.48 5.49
N ILE A 173 -12.95 29.36 4.80
CA ILE A 173 -14.28 28.70 4.74
C ILE A 173 -14.48 27.63 5.82
N GLY A 174 -13.43 27.28 6.56
CA GLY A 174 -13.46 26.37 7.68
C GLY A 174 -13.47 24.88 7.29
N PRO A 175 -13.46 23.97 8.29
CA PRO A 175 -13.32 22.53 8.09
C PRO A 175 -14.62 21.81 7.70
N SER A 176 -15.78 22.48 7.80
CA SER A 176 -17.09 21.87 7.54
C SER A 176 -17.53 21.95 6.07
N LYS A 177 -16.93 22.86 5.30
CA LYS A 177 -17.19 23.06 3.87
C LYS A 177 -16.28 22.15 3.06
N VAL A 178 -16.78 21.66 1.93
CA VAL A 178 -16.00 20.83 1.01
C VAL A 178 -15.06 21.71 0.19
N ILE A 179 -13.81 21.28 0.01
CA ILE A 179 -12.90 21.82 -1.00
C ILE A 179 -12.44 20.67 -1.87
N SER A 180 -12.70 20.74 -3.16
CA SER A 180 -12.02 19.89 -4.14
C SER A 180 -11.20 20.71 -5.11
N ALA A 181 -10.41 20.03 -5.92
CA ALA A 181 -9.75 20.65 -7.06
C ALA A 181 -9.83 19.73 -8.28
N ALA A 182 -10.16 20.30 -9.44
CA ALA A 182 -9.93 19.68 -10.74
C ALA A 182 -8.44 19.82 -11.08
N VAL A 183 -7.82 18.71 -11.46
CA VAL A 183 -6.35 18.64 -11.63
C VAL A 183 -5.98 17.92 -12.93
N PRO A 184 -4.85 18.27 -13.57
CA PRO A 184 -4.51 17.79 -14.91
C PRO A 184 -4.41 16.27 -14.98
N GLY A 185 -4.89 15.67 -16.06
CA GLY A 185 -4.76 14.24 -16.34
C GLY A 185 -3.46 13.82 -17.02
N LEU A 186 -2.61 14.77 -17.43
CA LEU A 186 -1.39 14.49 -18.16
C LEU A 186 -0.16 14.80 -17.29
N PRO A 187 0.78 13.85 -17.06
CA PRO A 187 1.94 14.08 -16.20
C PRO A 187 2.78 15.30 -16.58
N ARG A 188 2.85 15.63 -17.88
CA ARG A 188 3.54 16.85 -18.37
C ARG A 188 2.97 18.15 -17.80
N ASP A 189 1.69 18.16 -17.41
CA ASP A 189 0.95 19.34 -16.94
C ASP A 189 0.86 19.38 -15.39
N MET A 190 1.35 18.36 -14.69
CA MET A 190 1.32 18.22 -13.22
C MET A 190 2.39 19.04 -12.49
N LEU A 191 2.78 20.21 -12.99
CA LEU A 191 3.96 20.95 -12.51
C LEU A 191 3.88 21.33 -11.02
N ALA A 192 2.68 21.68 -10.52
CA ALA A 192 2.46 21.98 -9.10
C ALA A 192 2.11 20.76 -8.23
N PHE A 193 2.04 19.55 -8.80
CA PHE A 193 1.56 18.34 -8.12
C PHE A 193 2.71 17.35 -7.94
N THR A 194 3.67 17.74 -7.10
CA THR A 194 4.90 17.00 -6.83
C THR A 194 4.82 16.31 -5.47
N THR A 195 5.75 15.39 -5.20
CA THR A 195 5.88 14.75 -3.88
C THR A 195 6.07 15.76 -2.74
N SER A 196 6.59 16.96 -3.00
CA SER A 196 6.76 18.02 -2.00
C SER A 196 5.51 18.89 -1.80
N THR A 197 4.71 19.12 -2.85
CA THR A 197 3.54 20.02 -2.78
C THR A 197 2.24 19.28 -2.46
N ILE A 198 2.09 18.02 -2.88
CA ILE A 198 0.89 17.21 -2.65
C ILE A 198 0.49 17.11 -1.16
N PRO A 199 1.39 16.91 -0.19
CA PRO A 199 1.01 16.87 1.23
C PRO A 199 0.29 18.16 1.68
N SER A 200 0.79 19.33 1.28
CA SER A 200 0.18 20.62 1.61
C SER A 200 -1.15 20.86 0.87
N ILE A 201 -1.25 20.41 -0.39
CA ILE A 201 -2.49 20.44 -1.17
C ILE A 201 -3.55 19.58 -0.46
N MET A 202 -3.24 18.32 -0.15
CA MET A 202 -4.17 17.35 0.46
C MET A 202 -4.53 17.66 1.92
N ALA A 203 -3.74 18.49 2.61
CA ALA A 203 -4.11 19.05 3.90
C ALA A 203 -5.22 20.12 3.79
N SER A 204 -5.35 20.75 2.62
CA SER A 204 -6.31 21.83 2.37
C SER A 204 -7.59 21.32 1.69
N VAL A 205 -7.47 20.30 0.82
CA VAL A 205 -8.59 19.76 0.03
C VAL A 205 -9.10 18.42 0.57
N ASP A 206 -10.40 18.17 0.37
CA ASP A 206 -11.07 16.92 0.72
C ASP A 206 -10.75 15.81 -0.29
N PHE A 207 -10.76 16.14 -1.59
CA PHE A 207 -10.45 15.21 -2.68
C PHE A 207 -10.03 15.93 -3.96
N LEU A 208 -9.40 15.19 -4.88
CA LEU A 208 -9.02 15.65 -6.21
C LEU A 208 -9.88 14.99 -7.29
N ASN A 209 -10.33 15.80 -8.24
CA ASN A 209 -10.99 15.38 -9.47
C ASN A 209 -9.94 15.35 -10.59
N ILE A 210 -9.33 14.18 -10.83
CA ILE A 210 -8.25 14.06 -11.82
C ILE A 210 -8.88 13.95 -13.21
N MET A 211 -8.63 14.95 -14.06
CA MET A 211 -9.21 15.09 -15.40
C MET A 211 -8.64 14.05 -16.36
N THR A 212 -8.99 12.78 -16.17
CA THR A 212 -8.60 11.62 -16.99
C THR A 212 -9.35 11.56 -18.32
N TYR A 213 -9.46 12.71 -18.95
CA TYR A 213 -9.95 12.99 -20.29
C TYR A 213 -9.06 14.08 -20.90
N ASP A 214 -9.27 14.46 -22.15
CA ASP A 214 -8.35 15.34 -22.89
C ASP A 214 -6.88 14.87 -22.92
N LEU A 215 -6.68 13.56 -22.74
CA LEU A 215 -5.36 12.91 -22.72
C LEU A 215 -4.70 12.92 -24.10
N MET A 216 -5.49 13.19 -25.14
CA MET A 216 -5.06 13.67 -26.45
C MET A 216 -5.62 15.08 -26.66
N ASN A 217 -4.75 15.99 -27.10
CA ASN A 217 -5.15 17.34 -27.47
C ASN A 217 -4.33 17.86 -28.67
N ARG A 218 -4.60 19.08 -29.11
CA ARG A 218 -3.99 19.68 -30.32
C ARG A 218 -2.45 19.78 -30.27
N ARG A 219 -1.83 19.58 -29.10
CA ARG A 219 -0.37 19.56 -28.90
C ARG A 219 0.27 18.22 -29.27
N ASP A 220 -0.52 17.14 -29.38
CA ASP A 220 0.00 15.82 -29.68
C ASP A 220 0.26 15.64 -31.19
N HIS A 221 1.34 14.94 -31.54
CA HIS A 221 1.76 14.70 -32.93
C HIS A 221 1.37 13.31 -33.46
N VAL A 222 0.75 12.49 -32.61
CA VAL A 222 0.22 11.17 -32.97
C VAL A 222 -1.14 10.96 -32.34
N THR A 223 -1.99 10.18 -33.01
CA THR A 223 -3.31 9.79 -32.53
C THR A 223 -3.22 8.85 -31.33
N LYS A 224 -4.09 9.06 -30.35
CA LYS A 224 -4.28 8.21 -29.16
C LYS A 224 -5.63 8.52 -28.54
N HIS A 225 -6.07 7.74 -27.56
CA HIS A 225 -7.36 7.98 -26.91
C HIS A 225 -7.32 9.24 -26.05
N HIS A 226 -8.36 10.09 -26.12
CA HIS A 226 -8.47 11.20 -25.17
C HIS A 226 -8.96 10.73 -23.79
N THR A 227 -9.54 9.53 -23.70
CA THR A 227 -10.17 8.95 -22.50
C THR A 227 -9.70 7.53 -22.20
N GLY A 228 -8.57 7.08 -22.77
CA GLY A 228 -8.12 5.68 -22.65
C GLY A 228 -7.82 5.24 -21.22
N ILE A 229 -8.10 3.97 -20.90
CA ILE A 229 -7.82 3.36 -19.59
C ILE A 229 -6.35 3.42 -19.23
N GLN A 230 -5.44 3.13 -20.17
CA GLN A 230 -4.01 3.11 -19.88
C GLN A 230 -3.48 4.50 -19.50
N ASN A 231 -3.88 5.54 -20.25
CA ASN A 231 -3.52 6.92 -19.91
C ASN A 231 -4.22 7.40 -18.64
N SER A 232 -5.45 6.95 -18.38
CA SER A 232 -6.12 7.22 -17.10
C SER A 232 -5.36 6.60 -15.92
N LEU A 233 -4.86 5.37 -16.05
CA LEU A 233 -4.03 4.72 -15.05
C LEU A 233 -2.70 5.45 -14.85
N GLU A 234 -2.06 5.91 -15.93
CA GLU A 234 -0.84 6.72 -15.85
C GLU A 234 -1.07 8.00 -15.03
N ALA A 235 -2.16 8.72 -15.32
CA ALA A 235 -2.56 9.92 -14.58
C ALA A 235 -2.78 9.64 -13.10
N ILE A 236 -3.64 8.66 -12.78
CA ILE A 236 -3.96 8.25 -11.41
C ILE A 236 -2.69 7.83 -10.67
N ASN A 237 -1.84 7.01 -11.30
CA ASN A 237 -0.60 6.53 -10.70
C ASN A 237 0.33 7.69 -10.37
N ALA A 238 0.48 8.68 -11.26
CA ALA A 238 1.32 9.85 -11.01
C ALA A 238 0.90 10.60 -9.73
N TYR A 239 -0.39 10.83 -9.53
CA TYR A 239 -0.89 11.45 -8.28
C TYR A 239 -0.69 10.56 -7.05
N THR A 240 -0.95 9.26 -7.16
CA THR A 240 -0.77 8.35 -6.01
C THR A 240 0.70 8.21 -5.62
N LEU A 241 1.61 8.18 -6.60
CA LEU A 241 3.07 8.19 -6.38
C LEU A 241 3.54 9.52 -5.78
N ALA A 242 2.88 10.63 -6.13
CA ALA A 242 3.12 11.93 -5.54
C ALA A 242 2.54 12.07 -4.11
N GLY A 243 1.76 11.09 -3.62
CA GLY A 243 1.26 11.02 -2.24
C GLY A 243 -0.23 11.30 -2.06
N VAL A 244 -1.02 11.36 -3.14
CA VAL A 244 -2.49 11.49 -3.04
C VAL A 244 -3.08 10.15 -2.57
N PRO A 245 -3.82 10.11 -1.45
CA PRO A 245 -4.51 8.89 -1.05
C PRO A 245 -5.52 8.47 -2.13
N PRO A 246 -5.53 7.20 -2.59
CA PRO A 246 -6.45 6.78 -3.64
C PRO A 246 -7.92 7.02 -3.28
N SER A 247 -8.28 6.85 -1.99
CA SER A 247 -9.61 7.16 -1.47
C SER A 247 -9.99 8.65 -1.54
N LYS A 248 -9.05 9.55 -1.83
CA LYS A 248 -9.26 10.99 -2.08
C LYS A 248 -9.09 11.37 -3.57
N ALA A 249 -8.84 10.42 -4.45
CA ALA A 249 -8.81 10.64 -5.90
C ALA A 249 -10.12 10.18 -6.53
N ASN A 250 -10.60 10.92 -7.52
CA ASN A 250 -11.76 10.56 -8.34
C ASN A 250 -11.34 10.46 -9.82
N LEU A 251 -11.87 9.46 -10.51
CA LEU A 251 -11.68 9.29 -11.96
C LEU A 251 -12.60 10.22 -12.75
N GLY A 252 -12.09 10.91 -13.76
CA GLY A 252 -12.87 11.73 -14.68
C GLY A 252 -13.49 10.93 -15.83
N LEU A 253 -14.77 11.16 -16.09
CA LEU A 253 -15.53 10.63 -17.22
C LEU A 253 -15.89 11.78 -18.17
N ALA A 254 -15.63 11.62 -19.46
CA ALA A 254 -15.99 12.60 -20.47
C ALA A 254 -17.35 12.24 -21.08
N PHE A 255 -18.30 13.17 -21.05
CA PHE A 255 -19.61 13.07 -21.69
C PHE A 255 -19.62 13.85 -23.02
N TYR A 256 -18.50 13.79 -23.73
CA TYR A 256 -18.31 14.43 -25.02
C TYR A 256 -17.38 13.60 -25.91
N VAL A 257 -17.37 13.93 -27.19
CA VAL A 257 -16.58 13.27 -28.23
C VAL A 257 -15.45 14.19 -28.68
N LYS A 258 -14.29 13.64 -29.06
CA LYS A 258 -13.23 14.41 -29.75
C LYS A 258 -12.88 13.85 -31.12
N TRP A 259 -12.44 14.76 -31.99
CA TRP A 259 -11.89 14.43 -33.29
C TRP A 259 -10.59 15.19 -33.55
N PHE A 260 -9.73 14.60 -34.39
CA PHE A 260 -8.40 15.10 -34.74
C PHE A 260 -8.08 14.80 -36.20
N LYS A 261 -7.57 15.78 -36.95
CA LYS A 261 -7.07 15.54 -38.31
C LYS A 261 -5.73 14.80 -38.27
N THR A 262 -5.59 13.77 -39.09
CA THR A 262 -4.33 13.06 -39.33
C THR A 262 -3.57 13.66 -40.50
N ASP A 263 -2.26 13.37 -40.60
CA ASP A 263 -1.47 13.77 -41.75
C ASP A 263 -1.95 13.00 -43.01
N PRO A 264 -2.42 13.69 -44.07
CA PRO A 264 -2.87 13.02 -45.30
C PRO A 264 -1.80 12.15 -45.96
N ASP A 265 -0.52 12.52 -45.82
CA ASP A 265 0.60 11.75 -46.36
C ASP A 265 0.80 10.41 -45.62
N ALA A 266 0.31 10.31 -44.38
CA ALA A 266 0.37 9.10 -43.56
C ALA A 266 -0.88 8.21 -43.70
N ARG A 267 -1.86 8.57 -44.55
CA ARG A 267 -3.18 7.90 -44.64
C ARG A 267 -3.10 6.37 -44.75
N GLU A 268 -2.21 5.83 -45.59
CA GLU A 268 -2.06 4.39 -45.78
C GLU A 268 -1.45 3.67 -44.55
N GLU A 269 -0.63 4.38 -43.77
CA GLU A 269 -0.14 3.90 -42.47
C GLU A 269 -1.28 3.94 -41.44
N CYS A 270 -2.01 5.05 -41.39
CA CYS A 270 -3.11 5.25 -40.46
C CYS A 270 -4.26 4.26 -40.66
N LYS A 271 -4.53 3.83 -41.90
CA LYS A 271 -5.48 2.73 -42.18
C LYS A 271 -5.08 1.41 -41.52
N LYS A 272 -3.77 1.12 -41.44
CA LYS A 272 -3.25 -0.13 -40.87
C LYS A 272 -3.10 -0.03 -39.37
N LYS A 273 -2.74 1.16 -38.87
CA LYS A 273 -2.50 1.43 -37.46
C LYS A 273 -3.07 2.81 -37.09
N PRO A 274 -4.39 2.90 -36.84
CA PRO A 274 -5.05 4.16 -36.51
C PRO A 274 -4.57 4.79 -35.20
N ILE A 275 -4.16 3.97 -34.22
CA ILE A 275 -3.59 4.43 -32.94
C ILE A 275 -2.07 4.58 -33.09
N GLY A 276 -1.55 5.76 -32.77
CA GLY A 276 -0.14 6.13 -32.97
C GLY A 276 0.16 6.63 -34.38
N CYS A 277 -0.86 6.85 -35.22
CA CYS A 277 -0.75 7.45 -36.54
C CYS A 277 -0.35 8.93 -36.42
N LYS A 278 0.40 9.44 -37.41
CA LYS A 278 0.84 10.84 -37.44
C LYS A 278 -0.35 11.80 -37.53
N ALA A 279 -0.45 12.71 -36.57
CA ALA A 279 -1.44 13.78 -36.58
C ALA A 279 -1.04 14.91 -37.53
N ALA A 280 -2.02 15.65 -38.05
CA ALA A 280 -1.76 16.89 -38.75
C ALA A 280 -1.20 17.94 -37.77
N LEU A 281 -0.58 19.00 -38.29
CA LEU A 281 -0.29 20.18 -37.47
C LEU A 281 -1.62 20.84 -37.08
N MET A 282 -2.00 20.72 -35.80
CA MET A 282 -3.28 21.19 -35.23
C MET A 282 -3.17 22.47 -34.41
N GLU A 283 -1.96 22.84 -33.99
CA GLU A 283 -1.67 24.04 -33.23
C GLU A 283 -0.60 24.86 -33.96
N ASP A 284 -0.76 26.19 -33.99
CA ASP A 284 0.25 27.10 -34.53
C ASP A 284 1.54 27.01 -33.70
N PRO A 285 2.69 26.66 -34.30
CA PRO A 285 3.93 26.38 -33.54
C PRO A 285 4.46 27.57 -32.73
N ILE A 286 4.10 28.80 -33.13
CA ILE A 286 4.63 30.05 -32.57
C ILE A 286 3.65 30.60 -31.53
N SER A 287 2.39 30.78 -31.91
CA SER A 287 1.38 31.45 -31.09
C SER A 287 0.59 30.52 -30.18
N GLY A 288 0.59 29.21 -30.46
CA GLY A 288 -0.26 28.23 -29.77
C GLY A 288 -1.73 28.28 -30.18
N ALA A 289 -2.08 29.07 -31.21
CA ALA A 289 -3.45 29.20 -31.68
C ALA A 289 -3.98 27.89 -32.26
N ASP A 290 -5.28 27.66 -32.06
CA ASP A 290 -5.98 26.53 -32.67
C ASP A 290 -6.05 26.69 -34.19
N LEU A 291 -5.65 25.67 -34.95
CA LEU A 291 -5.72 25.67 -36.41
C LEU A 291 -7.04 25.10 -36.94
N GLY A 292 -8.02 24.82 -36.08
CA GLY A 292 -9.33 24.28 -36.46
C GLY A 292 -9.25 22.85 -37.01
N LYS A 293 -8.26 22.08 -36.55
CA LYS A 293 -7.97 20.72 -37.02
C LYS A 293 -8.12 19.66 -35.93
N ALA A 294 -8.62 20.06 -34.78
CA ALA A 294 -9.11 19.20 -33.72
C ALA A 294 -10.34 19.88 -33.13
N GLY A 295 -11.22 19.10 -32.51
CA GLY A 295 -12.42 19.64 -31.89
C GLY A 295 -13.10 18.65 -30.97
N ALA A 296 -14.15 19.14 -30.34
CA ALA A 296 -15.03 18.37 -29.48
C ALA A 296 -16.47 18.88 -29.61
N PHE A 297 -17.44 18.02 -29.34
CA PHE A 297 -18.83 18.39 -29.12
C PHE A 297 -19.46 17.41 -28.12
N SER A 298 -20.46 17.90 -27.38
CA SER A 298 -21.21 17.06 -26.45
C SER A 298 -22.27 16.23 -27.17
N TRP A 299 -22.79 15.20 -26.51
CA TRP A 299 -23.93 14.43 -27.04
C TRP A 299 -25.22 15.26 -27.11
N HIS A 300 -25.26 16.39 -26.41
CA HIS A 300 -26.32 17.39 -26.52
C HIS A 300 -26.16 18.36 -27.67
N ASP A 301 -24.98 18.49 -28.25
CA ASP A 301 -24.78 19.46 -29.33
C ASP A 301 -25.19 18.85 -30.67
N GLN A 302 -25.63 19.71 -31.59
CA GLN A 302 -25.73 19.30 -32.98
C GLN A 302 -24.34 19.01 -33.52
N VAL A 303 -24.16 17.84 -34.14
CA VAL A 303 -22.92 17.50 -34.84
C VAL A 303 -22.67 18.55 -35.93
N PRO A 304 -21.48 19.17 -36.00
CA PRO A 304 -21.16 20.12 -37.05
C PRO A 304 -21.42 19.54 -38.44
N ASP A 305 -22.05 20.33 -39.33
CA ASP A 305 -22.56 19.87 -40.63
C ASP A 305 -21.48 19.19 -41.50
N ASP A 306 -20.23 19.64 -41.41
CA ASP A 306 -19.08 19.10 -42.13
C ASP A 306 -18.55 17.78 -41.55
N LEU A 307 -18.95 17.43 -40.33
CA LEU A 307 -18.52 16.23 -39.63
C LEU A 307 -19.56 15.11 -39.61
N VAL A 308 -20.85 15.41 -39.86
CA VAL A 308 -21.97 14.46 -39.78
C VAL A 308 -21.66 13.13 -40.50
N ALA A 309 -21.27 13.20 -41.77
CA ALA A 309 -21.03 12.00 -42.57
C ALA A 309 -19.84 11.14 -42.07
N SER A 310 -18.85 11.75 -41.40
CA SER A 310 -17.73 11.00 -40.82
C SER A 310 -18.09 10.45 -39.45
N PHE A 311 -18.81 11.23 -38.64
CA PHE A 311 -19.25 10.84 -37.32
C PHE A 311 -20.29 9.70 -37.37
N ASP A 312 -21.22 9.70 -38.33
CA ASP A 312 -22.16 8.59 -38.53
C ASP A 312 -21.39 7.26 -38.75
N LYS A 313 -20.33 7.29 -39.55
CA LYS A 313 -19.46 6.12 -39.72
C LYS A 313 -18.71 5.78 -38.43
N ALA A 314 -18.27 6.77 -37.66
CA ALA A 314 -17.61 6.53 -36.39
C ALA A 314 -18.53 5.79 -35.42
N ILE A 315 -19.81 6.19 -35.34
CA ILE A 315 -20.81 5.52 -34.51
C ILE A 315 -21.11 4.10 -35.01
N GLU A 316 -21.21 3.89 -36.33
CA GLU A 316 -21.52 2.58 -36.91
C GLU A 316 -20.34 1.59 -36.93
N GLN A 317 -19.11 2.08 -37.09
CA GLN A 317 -17.92 1.29 -37.44
C GLN A 317 -16.75 1.48 -36.47
N GLY A 318 -16.94 2.25 -35.39
CA GLY A 318 -15.92 2.42 -34.38
C GLY A 318 -15.53 1.10 -33.71
N ASP A 319 -14.32 1.07 -33.20
CA ASP A 319 -13.73 -0.10 -32.55
C ASP A 319 -13.22 0.26 -31.16
N TYR A 320 -13.11 -0.74 -30.30
CA TYR A 320 -12.56 -0.60 -28.96
C TYR A 320 -11.13 -1.17 -28.93
N ASP A 321 -10.17 -0.30 -28.63
CA ASP A 321 -8.79 -0.71 -28.41
C ASP A 321 -8.68 -1.43 -27.05
N GLU A 322 -8.57 -2.76 -27.07
CA GLU A 322 -8.44 -3.55 -25.83
C GLU A 322 -7.10 -3.38 -25.12
N GLU A 323 -6.05 -2.88 -25.80
CA GLU A 323 -4.74 -2.65 -25.22
C GLU A 323 -4.71 -1.32 -24.44
N ALA A 324 -5.01 -0.20 -25.10
CA ALA A 324 -5.01 1.10 -24.44
C ALA A 324 -6.33 1.41 -23.69
N GLY A 325 -7.41 0.70 -24.04
CA GLY A 325 -8.72 0.76 -23.39
C GLY A 325 -9.50 2.03 -23.72
N GLY A 326 -9.75 2.30 -25.00
CA GLY A 326 -10.55 3.44 -25.46
C GLY A 326 -11.26 3.16 -26.79
N HIS A 327 -12.38 3.84 -27.02
CA HIS A 327 -13.14 3.72 -28.27
C HIS A 327 -12.64 4.74 -29.29
N TYR A 328 -12.55 4.31 -30.54
CA TYR A 328 -12.04 5.15 -31.62
C TYR A 328 -12.61 4.77 -32.98
N TYR A 329 -12.44 5.66 -33.94
CA TYR A 329 -12.63 5.37 -35.36
C TYR A 329 -11.66 6.20 -36.19
N PHE A 330 -11.20 5.66 -37.31
CA PHE A 330 -10.43 6.43 -38.29
C PHE A 330 -11.18 6.44 -39.62
N ASP A 331 -11.56 7.63 -40.09
CA ASP A 331 -12.14 7.84 -41.41
C ASP A 331 -11.03 8.18 -42.42
N PRO A 332 -10.59 7.22 -43.25
CA PRO A 332 -9.51 7.45 -44.19
C PRO A 332 -9.90 8.36 -45.36
N LYS A 333 -11.19 8.66 -45.56
CA LYS A 333 -11.61 9.59 -46.61
C LYS A 333 -11.41 11.04 -46.15
N GLU A 334 -11.68 11.31 -44.88
CA GLU A 334 -11.65 12.64 -44.28
C GLU A 334 -10.36 12.92 -43.50
N ASP A 335 -9.47 11.93 -43.37
CA ASP A 335 -8.28 11.97 -42.51
C ASP A 335 -8.65 12.37 -41.07
N LEU A 336 -9.75 11.81 -40.56
CA LEU A 336 -10.28 12.12 -39.24
C LEU A 336 -10.12 10.93 -38.30
N PHE A 337 -9.49 11.17 -37.15
CA PHE A 337 -9.43 10.25 -36.04
C PHE A 337 -10.40 10.71 -34.94
N TRP A 338 -11.31 9.82 -34.57
CA TRP A 338 -12.34 10.00 -33.57
C TRP A 338 -11.98 9.24 -32.29
N SER A 339 -12.26 9.80 -31.11
CA SER A 339 -12.13 9.11 -29.83
C SER A 339 -13.19 9.60 -28.84
N TRP A 340 -13.80 8.66 -28.11
CA TRP A 340 -14.83 8.93 -27.10
C TRP A 340 -14.99 7.76 -26.12
N ASP A 341 -15.78 7.95 -25.08
CA ASP A 341 -16.28 6.88 -24.22
C ASP A 341 -17.65 6.40 -24.70
N THR A 342 -17.83 5.09 -24.90
CA THR A 342 -19.17 4.48 -25.02
C THR A 342 -19.70 4.07 -23.64
N VAL A 343 -20.98 3.68 -23.55
CA VAL A 343 -21.57 3.03 -22.36
C VAL A 343 -20.71 1.86 -21.88
N GLU A 344 -20.25 1.00 -22.80
CA GLU A 344 -19.39 -0.13 -22.47
C GLU A 344 -18.00 0.31 -21.99
N ALA A 345 -17.41 1.33 -22.63
CA ALA A 345 -16.10 1.86 -22.23
C ALA A 345 -16.14 2.43 -20.80
N ILE A 346 -17.19 3.19 -20.44
CA ILE A 346 -17.42 3.66 -19.06
C ILE A 346 -17.53 2.46 -18.12
N GLY A 347 -18.34 1.46 -18.47
CA GLY A 347 -18.48 0.23 -17.69
C GLY A 347 -17.16 -0.49 -17.43
N LYS A 348 -16.24 -0.52 -18.41
CA LYS A 348 -14.89 -1.11 -18.29
C LYS A 348 -13.98 -0.31 -17.35
N LYS A 349 -14.14 1.01 -17.23
CA LYS A 349 -13.31 1.87 -16.36
C LYS A 349 -13.52 1.62 -14.86
N PHE A 350 -14.73 1.25 -14.44
CA PHE A 350 -15.01 0.97 -13.02
C PHE A 350 -14.13 -0.16 -12.46
N PRO A 351 -14.16 -1.40 -12.99
CA PRO A 351 -13.30 -2.46 -12.49
C PRO A 351 -11.81 -2.21 -12.80
N LYS A 352 -11.48 -1.71 -14.00
CA LYS A 352 -10.08 -1.59 -14.45
C LYS A 352 -9.33 -0.41 -13.82
N VAL A 353 -10.03 0.63 -13.36
CA VAL A 353 -9.40 1.84 -12.79
C VAL A 353 -9.92 2.13 -11.39
N VAL A 354 -11.22 2.34 -11.23
CA VAL A 354 -11.82 2.79 -9.95
C VAL A 354 -11.64 1.74 -8.85
N GLU A 355 -12.05 0.49 -9.09
CA GLU A 355 -11.91 -0.62 -8.16
C GLU A 355 -10.44 -1.04 -8.02
N ALA A 356 -9.72 -1.20 -9.14
CA ALA A 356 -8.33 -1.64 -9.17
C ALA A 356 -7.38 -0.72 -8.40
N LYS A 357 -7.62 0.60 -8.45
CA LYS A 357 -6.82 1.61 -7.72
C LYS A 357 -7.47 2.05 -6.41
N ASN A 358 -8.59 1.45 -6.01
CA ASN A 358 -9.35 1.81 -4.81
C ASN A 358 -9.67 3.31 -4.73
N LEU A 359 -10.08 3.89 -5.86
CA LEU A 359 -10.41 5.30 -5.95
C LEU A 359 -11.65 5.63 -5.13
N GLY A 360 -11.71 6.83 -4.59
CA GLY A 360 -12.83 7.24 -3.75
C GLY A 360 -14.13 7.49 -4.52
N GLY A 361 -14.07 7.65 -5.84
CA GLY A 361 -15.24 7.85 -6.68
C GLY A 361 -14.93 8.17 -8.13
N VAL A 362 -15.93 8.71 -8.82
CA VAL A 362 -15.83 9.25 -10.18
C VAL A 362 -16.47 10.64 -10.25
N PHE A 363 -16.09 11.41 -11.25
CA PHE A 363 -16.78 12.64 -11.63
C PHE A 363 -16.98 12.67 -13.14
N ALA A 364 -17.97 13.43 -13.61
CA ALA A 364 -18.25 13.57 -15.04
C ALA A 364 -18.24 15.04 -15.48
N TRP A 365 -17.65 15.26 -16.65
CA TRP A 365 -17.68 16.51 -17.40
C TRP A 365 -18.47 16.32 -18.70
N GLY A 366 -19.60 17.01 -18.94
CA GLY A 366 -20.49 17.66 -17.98
C GLY A 366 -21.89 17.01 -17.96
N LEU A 367 -22.68 17.21 -16.90
CA LEU A 367 -23.97 16.51 -16.74
C LEU A 367 -24.93 16.76 -17.91
N GLY A 368 -25.08 18.02 -18.32
CA GLY A 368 -25.99 18.39 -19.41
C GLY A 368 -25.47 18.03 -20.80
N GLU A 369 -24.17 17.73 -20.93
CA GLU A 369 -23.53 17.35 -22.19
C GLU A 369 -24.00 15.96 -22.69
N ASP A 370 -24.54 15.14 -21.79
CA ASP A 370 -25.08 13.81 -22.10
C ASP A 370 -26.60 13.82 -22.42
N ALA A 371 -27.23 15.00 -22.40
CA ALA A 371 -28.65 15.13 -22.73
C ALA A 371 -28.84 14.97 -24.24
N ASN A 372 -29.72 14.08 -24.71
CA ASN A 372 -29.93 13.95 -26.17
C ASN A 372 -30.71 15.14 -26.78
N ILE A 373 -30.47 15.37 -28.07
CA ILE A 373 -31.39 16.08 -28.96
C ILE A 373 -32.33 15.05 -29.63
N GLY A 374 -33.64 15.27 -29.58
CA GLY A 374 -34.56 14.80 -30.63
C GLY A 374 -35.34 13.49 -30.44
N GLU A 375 -35.16 12.70 -29.38
CA GLU A 375 -36.04 11.55 -29.07
C GLU A 375 -36.35 11.46 -27.56
N GLU A 376 -37.63 11.50 -27.17
CA GLU A 376 -38.09 11.52 -25.76
C GLU A 376 -37.73 10.26 -24.93
N SER A 377 -37.09 9.24 -25.53
CA SER A 377 -36.79 7.95 -24.87
C SER A 377 -35.32 7.59 -24.75
N ARG A 378 -34.40 8.38 -25.34
CA ARG A 378 -32.96 8.14 -25.33
C ARG A 378 -32.26 9.40 -24.84
N GLY A 379 -31.31 9.29 -23.93
CA GLY A 379 -30.60 10.44 -23.36
C GLY A 379 -30.06 10.11 -21.98
N PHE A 380 -28.96 10.77 -21.61
CA PHE A 380 -28.21 10.49 -20.39
C PHE A 380 -27.64 9.06 -20.35
N GLU A 381 -27.21 8.52 -21.49
CA GLU A 381 -26.72 7.13 -21.57
C GLU A 381 -25.39 6.94 -20.84
N HIS A 382 -24.49 7.92 -20.91
CA HIS A 382 -23.22 7.88 -20.18
C HIS A 382 -23.43 8.05 -18.67
N LEU A 383 -24.39 8.89 -18.27
CA LEU A 383 -24.87 9.02 -16.89
C LEU A 383 -25.46 7.70 -16.39
N LYS A 384 -26.29 7.02 -17.19
CA LYS A 384 -26.83 5.69 -16.84
C LYS A 384 -25.72 4.66 -16.65
N ALA A 385 -24.71 4.66 -17.54
CA ALA A 385 -23.53 3.80 -17.41
C ALA A 385 -22.75 4.08 -16.12
N ALA A 386 -22.53 5.37 -15.81
CA ALA A 386 -21.86 5.78 -14.59
C ALA A 386 -22.68 5.44 -13.32
N ASN A 387 -24.01 5.55 -13.37
CA ASN A 387 -24.91 5.12 -12.31
C ASN A 387 -24.78 3.61 -12.04
N GLU A 388 -24.75 2.79 -13.08
CA GLU A 388 -24.57 1.35 -12.96
C GLU A 388 -23.22 1.03 -12.30
N GLY A 389 -22.14 1.66 -12.76
CA GLY A 389 -20.81 1.51 -12.17
C GLY A 389 -20.77 1.93 -10.69
N ILE A 390 -21.42 3.03 -10.33
CA ILE A 390 -21.51 3.49 -8.93
C ILE A 390 -22.33 2.52 -8.08
N ARG A 391 -23.45 2.00 -8.58
CA ARG A 391 -24.26 1.01 -7.84
C ARG A 391 -23.49 -0.28 -7.64
N ARG A 392 -22.78 -0.76 -8.67
CA ARG A 392 -21.84 -1.88 -8.56
C ARG A 392 -20.78 -1.63 -7.49
N LEU A 393 -20.16 -0.45 -7.50
CA LEU A 393 -19.14 -0.08 -6.52
C LEU A 393 -19.71 -0.01 -5.09
N LYS A 394 -20.94 0.49 -4.93
CA LYS A 394 -21.67 0.47 -3.64
C LYS A 394 -21.87 -0.95 -3.15
N THR A 395 -22.36 -1.87 -4.01
CA THR A 395 -22.54 -3.28 -3.66
C THR A 395 -21.21 -3.95 -3.32
N ALA A 396 -20.18 -3.76 -4.14
CA ALA A 396 -18.86 -4.33 -3.88
C ALA A 396 -18.25 -3.85 -2.54
N ARG A 397 -18.51 -2.61 -2.12
CA ARG A 397 -18.12 -2.08 -0.81
C ARG A 397 -19.03 -2.56 0.33
N ALA A 398 -20.33 -2.72 0.07
CA ALA A 398 -21.31 -3.24 1.01
C ALA A 398 -21.02 -4.72 1.34
N ASP A 399 -20.75 -5.56 0.34
CA ASP A 399 -20.40 -6.96 0.53
C ASP A 399 -19.10 -7.12 1.35
N ARG A 400 -18.12 -6.22 1.16
CA ARG A 400 -16.93 -6.15 2.03
C ARG A 400 -17.27 -5.77 3.47
N THR A 401 -18.30 -4.95 3.70
CA THR A 401 -18.74 -4.55 5.04
C THR A 401 -19.66 -5.57 5.71
N ASP A 402 -20.46 -6.32 4.95
CA ASP A 402 -21.32 -7.40 5.46
C ASP A 402 -20.54 -8.68 5.77
N LEU A 403 -19.50 -9.00 4.97
CA LEU A 403 -18.52 -10.03 5.32
C LEU A 403 -17.76 -9.68 6.62
N ALA A 404 -17.62 -8.40 6.95
CA ALA A 404 -17.06 -7.93 8.21
C ALA A 404 -18.08 -7.91 9.38
N ARG A 405 -19.39 -8.06 9.12
CA ARG A 405 -20.49 -7.99 10.11
C ARG A 405 -21.18 -9.33 10.42
N ALA A 406 -20.87 -10.40 9.68
CA ALA A 406 -21.48 -11.70 9.91
C ALA A 406 -21.25 -12.20 11.37
N PRO A 407 -22.30 -12.62 12.10
CA PRO A 407 -22.19 -13.04 13.48
C PRO A 407 -21.45 -14.37 13.55
N VAL A 408 -20.22 -14.33 14.06
CA VAL A 408 -19.48 -15.54 14.44
C VAL A 408 -20.26 -16.21 15.57
N HIS A 409 -20.96 -17.30 15.26
CA HIS A 409 -21.48 -18.22 16.26
C HIS A 409 -20.31 -18.68 17.14
N ARG A 410 -20.25 -18.13 18.35
CA ARG A 410 -19.35 -18.59 19.41
C ARG A 410 -19.77 -19.99 19.82
N THR A 411 -19.13 -21.01 19.27
CA THR A 411 -18.96 -22.27 19.97
C THR A 411 -17.87 -22.04 21.01
N GLN A 412 -18.27 -22.02 22.28
CA GLN A 412 -17.37 -22.03 23.42
C GLN A 412 -16.45 -23.26 23.31
N TRP A 413 -15.17 -23.03 23.04
CA TRP A 413 -14.11 -23.99 23.33
C TRP A 413 -13.10 -23.33 24.25
N GLN A 414 -12.75 -24.07 25.30
CA GLN A 414 -12.02 -23.62 26.48
C GLN A 414 -10.71 -22.91 26.11
N ARG A 415 -10.57 -21.66 26.57
CA ARG A 415 -9.35 -20.86 26.46
C ARG A 415 -8.25 -21.49 27.30
N ILE A 416 -7.22 -22.06 26.67
CA ILE A 416 -5.91 -22.19 27.29
C ILE A 416 -5.30 -20.79 27.35
N ARG A 417 -5.33 -20.16 28.52
CA ARG A 417 -4.69 -18.86 28.78
C ARG A 417 -3.18 -19.06 28.88
N PHE A 418 -2.42 -18.49 27.94
CA PHE A 418 -0.98 -18.26 28.16
C PHE A 418 -0.78 -16.93 28.89
N PRO A 419 0.14 -16.83 29.86
CA PRO A 419 0.37 -15.61 30.63
C PRO A 419 1.05 -14.57 29.73
N ARG A 420 0.28 -13.57 29.28
CA ARG A 420 0.83 -12.33 28.72
C ARG A 420 1.53 -11.58 29.85
N ARG A 421 2.86 -11.40 29.74
CA ARG A 421 3.54 -10.32 30.46
C ARG A 421 3.02 -9.00 29.88
N TYR A 422 2.09 -8.37 30.59
CA TYR A 422 1.73 -6.98 30.38
C TYR A 422 2.97 -6.14 30.68
N TYR A 423 3.53 -5.49 29.66
CA TYR A 423 4.21 -4.23 29.91
C TYR A 423 3.12 -3.24 30.29
N GLN A 424 3.08 -2.92 31.58
CA GLN A 424 2.20 -1.93 32.17
C GLN A 424 2.56 -0.57 31.55
N SER A 425 1.76 -0.09 30.61
CA SER A 425 1.74 1.33 30.26
C SER A 425 0.79 2.01 31.21
N ASP A 426 1.34 2.81 32.12
CA ASP A 426 0.62 3.89 32.76
C ASP A 426 0.01 4.77 31.66
N GLN A 427 -1.31 4.72 31.51
CA GLN A 427 -2.16 5.85 31.14
C GLN A 427 -3.64 5.42 31.20
N THR A 428 -4.26 5.79 32.31
CA THR A 428 -5.64 6.32 32.44
C THR A 428 -6.55 6.16 31.21
N GLY A 429 -7.51 5.22 31.29
CA GLY A 429 -8.93 5.30 30.87
C GLY A 429 -9.42 6.13 29.66
N ALA A 430 -8.56 6.65 28.79
CA ALA A 430 -8.94 7.38 27.59
C ALA A 430 -9.12 6.37 26.45
N ARG A 431 -10.30 6.35 25.85
CA ARG A 431 -10.52 5.65 24.57
C ARG A 431 -9.50 6.17 23.56
N SER A 432 -8.87 5.28 22.80
CA SER A 432 -8.03 5.69 21.67
C SER A 432 -8.85 6.56 20.71
N PRO A 433 -8.22 7.49 19.98
CA PRO A 433 -8.92 8.31 18.99
C PRO A 433 -9.64 7.46 17.94
N ALA A 434 -10.81 7.92 17.45
CA ALA A 434 -11.59 7.19 16.45
C ALA A 434 -10.78 6.88 15.17
N TRP A 435 -10.01 7.86 14.69
CA TRP A 435 -9.11 7.68 13.53
C TRP A 435 -8.12 6.52 13.72
N PHE A 436 -7.65 6.31 14.95
CA PHE A 436 -6.71 5.25 15.26
C PHE A 436 -7.40 3.90 15.32
N GLU A 437 -8.64 3.84 15.82
CA GLU A 437 -9.42 2.59 15.81
C GLU A 437 -9.80 2.16 14.39
N ASP A 438 -10.09 3.12 13.49
CA ASP A 438 -10.32 2.85 12.06
C ASP A 438 -9.05 2.34 11.38
N LEU A 439 -7.91 3.00 11.59
CA LEU A 439 -6.60 2.57 11.10
C LEU A 439 -6.22 1.20 11.66
N ARG A 440 -6.39 0.99 12.97
CA ARG A 440 -6.16 -0.30 13.64
C ARG A 440 -7.01 -1.39 13.01
N THR A 441 -8.27 -1.10 12.71
CA THR A 441 -9.19 -2.04 12.07
C THR A 441 -8.75 -2.37 10.66
N GLU A 442 -8.39 -1.38 9.84
CA GLU A 442 -7.85 -1.59 8.49
C GLU A 442 -6.61 -2.47 8.53
N MET A 443 -5.61 -2.08 9.32
CA MET A 443 -4.34 -2.79 9.40
C MET A 443 -4.49 -4.23 9.91
N LEU A 444 -5.36 -4.47 10.91
CA LEU A 444 -5.63 -5.83 11.40
C LEU A 444 -6.34 -6.72 10.36
N ASN A 445 -7.05 -6.13 9.40
CA ASN A 445 -7.75 -6.86 8.34
C ASN A 445 -6.95 -6.91 7.02
N ARG A 446 -5.78 -6.28 6.96
CA ARG A 446 -4.94 -6.23 5.77
C ARG A 446 -4.44 -7.63 5.41
N GLU A 447 -4.72 -8.06 4.18
CA GLU A 447 -4.22 -9.34 3.66
C GLU A 447 -2.77 -9.18 3.18
N LEU A 448 -1.85 -9.85 3.87
CA LEU A 448 -0.44 -9.90 3.48
C LEU A 448 -0.18 -11.12 2.57
N PRO A 449 0.78 -11.00 1.63
CA PRO A 449 1.07 -12.07 0.68
C PRO A 449 1.56 -13.33 1.39
N VAL A 450 1.13 -14.49 0.89
CA VAL A 450 1.76 -15.77 1.26
C VAL A 450 3.04 -15.90 0.46
N VAL A 451 4.18 -15.94 1.13
CA VAL A 451 5.49 -16.06 0.46
C VAL A 451 5.91 -17.51 0.43
N ILE A 452 6.11 -18.04 -0.77
CA ILE A 452 6.74 -19.34 -0.99
C ILE A 452 8.20 -19.08 -1.36
N ASP A 453 9.12 -19.64 -0.60
CA ASP A 453 10.54 -19.47 -0.82
C ASP A 453 11.27 -20.81 -0.69
N SER A 454 12.27 -21.00 -1.54
CA SER A 454 13.15 -22.15 -1.45
C SER A 454 14.33 -21.78 -0.57
N THR A 455 14.63 -22.60 0.43
CA THR A 455 15.89 -22.54 1.18
C THR A 455 17.04 -22.99 0.28
N SER A 456 17.31 -22.24 -0.79
CA SER A 456 18.31 -22.57 -1.78
C SER A 456 19.69 -22.54 -1.12
N ASP A 457 20.57 -23.46 -1.54
CA ASP A 457 21.97 -23.45 -1.13
C ASP A 457 22.62 -22.08 -1.38
N ARG A 458 22.15 -21.36 -2.41
CA ARG A 458 22.69 -20.06 -2.82
C ARG A 458 22.43 -18.96 -1.79
N THR A 459 21.19 -18.77 -1.33
CA THR A 459 20.86 -17.69 -0.38
C THR A 459 21.55 -17.90 0.96
N LEU A 460 21.52 -19.14 1.46
CA LEU A 460 22.15 -19.48 2.74
C LEU A 460 23.68 -19.45 2.67
N SER A 461 24.28 -19.91 1.57
CA SER A 461 25.72 -19.75 1.33
C SER A 461 26.11 -18.28 1.20
N ALA A 462 25.29 -17.46 0.55
CA ALA A 462 25.56 -16.03 0.40
C ALA A 462 25.48 -15.29 1.75
N LEU A 463 24.53 -15.65 2.63
CA LEU A 463 24.50 -15.14 4.01
C LEU A 463 25.76 -15.57 4.78
N ASN A 464 26.09 -16.86 4.78
CA ASN A 464 27.27 -17.35 5.50
C ASN A 464 28.56 -16.69 5.01
N ASN A 465 28.75 -16.57 3.69
CA ASN A 465 29.89 -15.86 3.10
C ASN A 465 29.90 -14.37 3.42
N THR A 466 28.73 -13.75 3.58
CA THR A 466 28.61 -12.33 3.96
C THR A 466 29.03 -12.11 5.42
N LEU A 467 28.77 -13.07 6.31
CA LEU A 467 29.10 -12.96 7.73
C LEU A 467 30.48 -13.53 8.09
N LYS A 468 31.06 -14.35 7.22
CA LYS A 468 32.30 -15.11 7.47
C LYS A 468 33.44 -14.26 8.02
N SER A 469 33.67 -13.07 7.46
CA SER A 469 34.78 -12.20 7.88
C SER A 469 34.57 -11.51 9.24
N PHE A 470 33.38 -11.64 9.84
CA PHE A 470 33.01 -10.98 11.09
C PHE A 470 33.02 -11.93 12.30
N PHE A 471 33.30 -13.21 12.09
CA PHE A 471 33.43 -14.22 13.14
C PHE A 471 34.81 -14.90 13.08
N PRO A 472 35.36 -15.37 14.20
CA PRO A 472 36.62 -16.10 14.21
C PRO A 472 36.55 -17.34 13.33
N GLN A 473 37.59 -17.58 12.53
CA GLN A 473 37.67 -18.77 11.67
C GLN A 473 37.58 -20.09 12.46
N GLU A 474 38.04 -20.06 13.72
CA GLU A 474 37.99 -21.18 14.65
C GLU A 474 36.55 -21.62 14.97
N TRP A 475 35.59 -20.70 14.86
CA TRP A 475 34.17 -20.99 15.02
C TRP A 475 33.57 -21.70 13.81
N GLU A 476 34.26 -21.71 12.66
CA GLU A 476 33.96 -22.61 11.54
C GLU A 476 34.54 -24.02 11.77
N MET A 477 35.61 -24.16 12.57
CA MET A 477 36.47 -25.35 12.61
C MET A 477 36.10 -26.41 13.65
N SER A 478 35.12 -26.17 14.54
CA SER A 478 34.66 -27.15 15.55
C SER A 478 33.92 -28.38 14.98
N ILE A 479 33.90 -28.58 13.65
CA ILE A 479 33.20 -29.70 12.96
C ILE A 479 34.17 -30.74 12.37
N ASN A 480 35.49 -30.55 12.51
CA ASN A 480 36.49 -31.45 11.93
C ASN A 480 37.14 -32.42 12.94
N GLY A 481 36.35 -32.93 13.89
CA GLY A 481 36.72 -34.11 14.68
C GLY A 481 36.39 -35.42 13.94
N GLY A 482 37.28 -35.86 13.05
CA GLY A 482 37.39 -37.27 12.64
C GLY A 482 36.33 -37.83 11.66
N HIS A 483 36.70 -37.84 10.37
CA HIS A 483 36.25 -38.78 9.32
C HIS A 483 34.75 -39.12 9.19
N LYS A 484 34.06 -38.47 8.23
CA LYS A 484 33.46 -39.12 7.03
C LYS A 484 32.64 -38.10 6.21
N LYS A 485 33.04 -37.94 4.94
CA LYS A 485 32.33 -37.32 3.79
C LYS A 485 31.70 -35.94 4.02
N LEU A 486 32.19 -34.94 3.28
CA LEU A 486 31.63 -33.59 3.17
C LEU A 486 30.09 -33.64 2.98
N SER A 487 29.36 -33.43 4.08
CA SER A 487 28.09 -32.72 4.00
C SER A 487 28.41 -31.29 4.34
N HIS A 488 28.06 -30.36 3.46
CA HIS A 488 28.14 -28.92 3.67
C HIS A 488 27.19 -28.51 4.81
N ARG A 489 27.52 -28.93 6.04
CA ARG A 489 26.77 -28.58 7.24
C ARG A 489 26.96 -27.09 7.46
N ALA A 490 25.90 -26.35 7.19
CA ALA A 490 25.69 -25.02 7.70
C ALA A 490 26.07 -24.97 9.19
N MET A 491 26.64 -23.84 9.62
CA MET A 491 27.01 -23.54 11.00
C MET A 491 26.02 -24.18 12.00
N PRO A 492 26.50 -24.88 13.04
CA PRO A 492 25.62 -25.48 14.04
C PRO A 492 24.86 -24.36 14.76
N GLY A 493 23.52 -24.36 14.73
CA GLY A 493 22.76 -23.34 15.47
C GLY A 493 21.41 -22.89 14.93
N GLY A 494 20.93 -23.40 13.79
CA GLY A 494 19.48 -23.46 13.50
C GLY A 494 18.71 -22.17 13.19
N ILE A 495 19.19 -20.99 13.60
CA ILE A 495 18.40 -19.76 13.64
C ILE A 495 19.22 -18.54 13.24
N GLY A 496 18.58 -17.65 12.48
CA GLY A 496 19.12 -16.41 11.95
C GLY A 496 18.94 -16.35 10.43
N GLU A 497 19.03 -17.51 9.77
CA GLU A 497 18.80 -17.68 8.34
C GLU A 497 17.36 -17.36 7.92
N HIS A 498 16.39 -17.55 8.84
CA HIS A 498 14.99 -17.19 8.58
C HIS A 498 14.78 -15.68 8.31
N THR A 499 15.76 -14.84 8.65
CA THR A 499 15.69 -13.39 8.42
C THR A 499 15.96 -13.02 6.96
N VAL A 500 16.58 -13.92 6.17
CA VAL A 500 16.90 -13.69 4.75
C VAL A 500 16.06 -14.53 3.79
N ILE A 501 15.04 -15.23 4.30
CA ILE A 501 14.10 -16.02 3.48
C ILE A 501 12.67 -15.55 3.75
N CYS A 502 11.80 -15.82 2.79
CA CYS A 502 10.40 -15.43 2.82
C CYS A 502 10.20 -13.91 3.02
N ASN A 503 11.15 -13.10 2.53
CA ASN A 503 10.99 -11.65 2.46
C ASN A 503 10.22 -11.32 1.17
N PRO A 504 9.20 -10.45 1.21
CA PRO A 504 8.42 -10.10 0.04
C PRO A 504 9.29 -9.36 -0.98
N VAL A 505 9.30 -9.83 -2.23
CA VAL A 505 9.99 -9.18 -3.35
C VAL A 505 8.96 -8.35 -4.11
N LEU A 506 8.80 -7.10 -3.69
CA LEU A 506 7.80 -6.18 -4.25
C LEU A 506 8.40 -5.29 -5.35
N PRO A 507 7.60 -4.89 -6.36
CA PRO A 507 8.04 -3.93 -7.36
C PRO A 507 8.27 -2.54 -6.73
N ALA A 508 9.10 -1.72 -7.37
CA ALA A 508 9.51 -0.41 -6.85
C ALA A 508 8.33 0.53 -6.53
N GLU A 509 7.21 0.40 -7.25
CA GLU A 509 5.96 1.15 -7.02
C GLU A 509 5.29 0.87 -5.66
N ARG A 510 5.68 -0.22 -4.99
CA ARG A 510 5.22 -0.61 -3.64
C ARG A 510 6.20 -0.22 -2.55
N LEU A 511 7.30 0.46 -2.90
CA LEU A 511 8.27 1.00 -1.95
C LEU A 511 7.89 2.44 -1.59
N LEU A 512 7.96 2.76 -0.30
CA LEU A 512 7.80 4.08 0.25
C LEU A 512 9.04 4.95 -0.07
N PRO A 513 8.99 6.29 0.10
CA PRO A 513 10.11 7.18 -0.22
C PRO A 513 11.43 6.89 0.53
N ASP A 514 11.33 6.25 1.70
CA ASP A 514 12.48 5.77 2.47
C ASP A 514 12.99 4.40 1.99
N GLY A 515 12.36 3.79 0.98
CA GLY A 515 12.69 2.48 0.42
C GLY A 515 12.13 1.28 1.18
N THR A 516 11.29 1.48 2.22
CA THR A 516 10.58 0.39 2.90
C THR A 516 9.33 -0.05 2.14
N ASP A 517 8.87 -1.28 2.34
CA ASP A 517 7.59 -1.75 1.80
C ASP A 517 6.38 -1.14 2.52
N ASP A 518 5.25 -1.02 1.80
CA ASP A 518 3.98 -0.51 2.31
C ASP A 518 3.17 -1.52 3.16
N LEU A 519 3.52 -2.81 3.14
CA LEU A 519 2.70 -3.91 3.68
C LEU A 519 2.31 -3.69 5.14
N HIS A 520 3.27 -3.22 5.94
CA HIS A 520 3.11 -3.02 7.38
C HIS A 520 2.89 -1.56 7.76
N SER A 521 2.86 -0.65 6.78
CA SER A 521 2.84 0.78 7.01
C SER A 521 1.45 1.26 7.46
N PRO A 522 1.36 2.06 8.53
CA PRO A 522 0.14 2.77 8.91
C PRO A 522 -0.15 3.98 8.02
N GLY A 523 0.76 4.36 7.11
CA GLY A 523 0.63 5.56 6.28
C GLY A 523 1.05 6.86 6.97
N GLY A 524 0.99 7.97 6.23
CA GLY A 524 1.31 9.30 6.74
C GLY A 524 0.36 9.73 7.87
N PRO A 525 0.86 10.44 8.91
CA PRO A 525 2.19 11.01 9.05
C PRO A 525 3.26 10.05 9.60
N PHE A 526 2.91 8.79 9.90
CA PHE A 526 3.79 7.81 10.57
C PHE A 526 4.70 7.09 9.58
N VAL A 527 5.59 7.84 8.92
CA VAL A 527 6.43 7.35 7.81
C VAL A 527 7.76 6.76 8.25
N ARG A 528 8.22 7.01 9.48
CA ARG A 528 9.54 6.57 9.96
C ARG A 528 9.48 5.20 10.59
N ARG A 529 9.88 4.16 9.84
CA ARG A 529 9.81 2.77 10.26
C ARG A 529 11.08 2.32 10.99
N LEU A 530 10.93 1.83 12.22
CA LEU A 530 12.02 1.27 13.03
C LEU A 530 11.68 -0.12 13.55
N TRP A 531 12.69 -0.99 13.65
CA TRP A 531 12.55 -2.30 14.27
C TRP A 531 12.71 -2.19 15.79
N ARG A 532 11.69 -2.55 16.57
CA ARG A 532 11.69 -2.36 18.02
C ARG A 532 11.98 -3.62 18.81
N SER A 533 11.31 -4.72 18.48
CA SER A 533 11.39 -5.96 19.28
C SER A 533 10.85 -7.15 18.51
N GLY A 534 10.96 -8.33 19.08
CA GLY A 534 10.30 -9.52 18.55
C GLY A 534 10.53 -10.75 19.39
N SER A 535 9.97 -11.87 18.92
CA SER A 535 10.23 -13.19 19.44
C SER A 535 10.26 -14.23 18.32
N VAL A 536 11.05 -15.28 18.50
CA VAL A 536 11.07 -16.44 17.60
C VAL A 536 10.89 -17.68 18.46
N ARG A 537 10.07 -18.62 18.00
CA ARG A 537 9.90 -19.95 18.60
C ARG A 537 10.03 -21.02 17.53
N ILE A 538 10.86 -22.03 17.82
CA ILE A 538 11.07 -23.19 16.97
C ILE A 538 10.34 -24.40 17.54
N HIS A 539 9.73 -25.16 16.65
CA HIS A 539 9.07 -26.41 16.97
C HIS A 539 9.96 -27.58 16.52
N ALA A 540 10.87 -27.99 17.41
CA ALA A 540 11.97 -28.91 17.09
C ALA A 540 11.55 -30.21 16.34
N LYS A 541 10.37 -30.76 16.67
CA LYS A 541 9.84 -31.98 16.01
C LYS A 541 9.45 -31.76 14.54
N GLN A 542 8.91 -30.59 14.21
CA GLN A 542 8.47 -30.22 12.86
C GLN A 542 9.60 -29.57 12.06
N TRP A 543 10.49 -28.87 12.76
CA TRP A 543 11.66 -28.18 12.24
C TRP A 543 12.73 -29.14 11.73
N LYS A 544 12.87 -30.32 12.35
CA LYS A 544 13.83 -31.35 11.92
C LYS A 544 13.17 -32.34 10.98
N ASP A 545 13.77 -32.56 9.81
CA ASP A 545 13.59 -33.82 9.09
C ASP A 545 14.58 -34.84 9.66
N MET A 546 14.10 -36.01 10.09
CA MET A 546 14.97 -37.06 10.61
C MET A 546 15.85 -37.70 9.51
N SER A 547 15.55 -37.45 8.23
CA SER A 547 16.32 -37.98 7.09
C SER A 547 17.41 -37.03 6.57
N GLU A 548 17.21 -35.71 6.68
CA GLU A 548 18.04 -34.73 5.97
C GLU A 548 18.43 -33.49 6.77
N GLY A 549 18.33 -33.50 8.11
CA GLY A 549 18.92 -32.53 9.05
C GLY A 549 19.02 -31.09 8.53
N TRP A 550 18.18 -30.19 9.07
CA TRP A 550 17.85 -28.86 8.51
C TRP A 550 16.89 -28.89 7.32
N LEU A 551 16.15 -27.79 7.14
CA LEU A 551 15.23 -27.59 6.03
C LEU A 551 15.94 -27.21 4.72
N LEU A 552 17.27 -27.41 4.60
CA LEU A 552 18.05 -27.10 3.40
C LEU A 552 17.40 -27.71 2.16
N ARG A 553 17.27 -26.91 1.09
CA ARG A 553 16.65 -27.32 -0.18
C ARG A 553 15.18 -27.73 -0.06
N LYS A 554 14.49 -27.30 1.00
CA LYS A 554 13.04 -27.46 1.12
C LYS A 554 12.35 -26.15 0.77
N GLU A 555 11.21 -26.28 0.11
CA GLU A 555 10.30 -25.16 -0.14
C GLU A 555 9.48 -24.88 1.12
N MET A 556 9.47 -23.62 1.51
CA MET A 556 8.85 -23.11 2.72
C MET A 556 7.73 -22.15 2.34
N ILE A 557 6.61 -22.26 3.05
CA ILE A 557 5.53 -21.28 3.01
C ILE A 557 5.63 -20.44 4.27
N CYS A 558 5.66 -19.13 4.10
CA CYS A 558 5.53 -18.14 5.16
C CYS A 558 4.21 -17.40 4.98
N HIS A 559 3.42 -17.38 6.04
CA HIS A 559 2.22 -16.58 6.12
C HIS A 559 2.42 -15.49 7.18
N GLU A 560 2.38 -14.24 6.74
CA GLU A 560 2.49 -13.05 7.58
C GLU A 560 1.11 -12.49 7.90
N ARG A 561 0.94 -11.89 9.07
CA ARG A 561 -0.26 -11.12 9.44
C ARG A 561 0.06 -10.02 10.43
N ILE A 562 -0.71 -8.94 10.41
CA ILE A 562 -0.71 -7.94 11.48
C ILE A 562 -1.55 -8.49 12.64
N GLN A 563 -0.92 -8.69 13.80
CA GLN A 563 -1.54 -9.27 14.99
C GLN A 563 -2.04 -8.21 15.98
N ASP A 564 -1.37 -7.06 16.05
CA ASP A 564 -1.71 -5.98 16.97
C ASP A 564 -1.20 -4.66 16.41
N VAL A 565 -1.92 -3.57 16.65
CA VAL A 565 -1.53 -2.21 16.29
C VAL A 565 -1.79 -1.34 17.52
N ARG A 566 -0.81 -0.57 17.99
CA ARG A 566 -0.95 0.26 19.20
C ARG A 566 -0.45 1.67 18.98
N LEU A 567 -1.27 2.65 19.33
CA LEU A 567 -0.86 4.03 19.47
C LEU A 567 -0.17 4.23 20.81
N SER A 568 0.90 5.01 20.82
CA SER A 568 1.62 5.38 22.03
C SER A 568 2.20 6.77 21.87
N GLY A 569 2.30 7.52 22.98
CA GLY A 569 2.73 8.92 22.96
C GLY A 569 1.57 9.89 22.74
N ALA A 570 1.89 11.19 22.64
CA ALA A 570 0.94 12.26 22.39
C ALA A 570 1.59 13.40 21.58
N GLY A 571 0.81 14.08 20.75
CA GLY A 571 1.29 15.16 19.88
C GLY A 571 2.43 14.70 18.95
N ASP A 572 3.54 15.44 18.95
CA ASP A 572 4.70 15.15 18.10
C ASP A 572 5.49 13.90 18.51
N SER A 573 5.19 13.33 19.69
CA SER A 573 5.79 12.09 20.18
C SER A 573 4.93 10.84 19.88
N GLU A 574 3.82 11.00 19.17
CA GLU A 574 2.97 9.87 18.76
C GLU A 574 3.75 8.89 17.88
N SER A 575 3.53 7.61 18.16
CA SER A 575 4.07 6.51 17.36
C SER A 575 3.08 5.36 17.30
N ILE A 576 3.10 4.62 16.20
CA ILE A 576 2.29 3.43 15.99
C ILE A 576 3.20 2.21 16.04
N SER A 577 2.97 1.33 17.01
CA SER A 577 3.61 0.01 17.07
C SER A 577 2.75 -1.00 16.33
N VAL A 578 3.32 -1.69 15.34
CA VAL A 578 2.67 -2.74 14.54
C VAL A 578 3.35 -4.07 14.87
N THR A 579 2.60 -4.99 15.46
CA THR A 579 3.03 -6.35 15.76
C THR A 579 2.66 -7.26 14.58
N ILE A 580 3.67 -7.86 13.96
CA ILE A 580 3.56 -8.76 12.82
C ILE A 580 3.83 -10.18 13.30
N GLY A 581 2.95 -11.11 12.98
CA GLY A 581 3.15 -12.53 13.19
C GLY A 581 3.49 -13.24 11.89
N ARG A 582 4.51 -14.08 11.90
CA ARG A 582 4.91 -14.92 10.77
C ARG A 582 4.86 -16.39 11.18
N THR A 583 4.19 -17.20 10.38
CA THR A 583 4.09 -18.65 10.57
C THR A 583 4.78 -19.35 9.40
N PHE A 584 5.70 -20.26 9.72
CA PHE A 584 6.47 -21.01 8.73
C PHE A 584 6.05 -22.48 8.73
N ALA A 585 5.84 -23.02 7.54
CA ALA A 585 5.56 -24.44 7.32
C ALA A 585 6.25 -24.94 6.05
N ARG A 586 6.49 -26.26 5.95
CA ARG A 586 6.98 -26.86 4.70
C ARG A 586 5.85 -26.85 3.68
N GLN A 587 6.14 -26.46 2.44
CA GLN A 587 5.15 -26.49 1.36
C GLN A 587 4.54 -27.88 1.20
N SER A 588 5.36 -28.93 1.24
CA SER A 588 4.89 -30.32 1.12
C SER A 588 3.92 -30.72 2.24
N SER A 589 4.08 -30.19 3.46
CA SER A 589 3.16 -30.45 4.57
C SER A 589 1.81 -29.76 4.33
N VAL A 590 1.82 -28.52 3.86
CA VAL A 590 0.60 -27.75 3.55
C VAL A 590 -0.12 -28.36 2.34
N SER A 591 0.60 -28.67 1.26
CA SER A 591 0.04 -29.34 0.07
C SER A 591 -0.58 -30.69 0.41
N ARG A 592 0.09 -31.51 1.24
CA ARG A 592 -0.48 -32.80 1.69
C ARG A 592 -1.74 -32.61 2.53
N PHE A 593 -1.76 -31.62 3.41
CA PHE A 593 -2.96 -31.29 4.19
C PHE A 593 -4.12 -30.89 3.27
N LEU A 594 -3.89 -30.01 2.29
CA LEU A 594 -4.92 -29.61 1.35
C LEU A 594 -5.41 -30.80 0.50
N GLN A 595 -4.50 -31.64 0.01
CA GLN A 595 -4.83 -32.87 -0.74
C GLN A 595 -5.68 -33.84 0.10
N ASN A 596 -5.27 -34.14 1.33
CA ASN A 596 -6.01 -35.06 2.21
C ASN A 596 -7.41 -34.55 2.55
N ASN A 597 -7.63 -33.24 2.52
CA ASN A 597 -8.92 -32.60 2.77
C ASN A 597 -9.68 -32.26 1.47
N HIS A 598 -9.20 -32.68 0.30
CA HIS A 598 -9.79 -32.39 -1.01
C HIS A 598 -9.97 -30.88 -1.30
N LEU A 599 -9.07 -30.05 -0.76
CA LEU A 599 -9.07 -28.60 -0.94
C LEU A 599 -8.18 -28.18 -2.13
N PRO A 600 -8.56 -27.15 -2.90
CA PRO A 600 -7.73 -26.64 -3.98
C PRO A 600 -6.43 -26.01 -3.44
N GLN A 601 -5.33 -26.16 -4.18
CA GLN A 601 -4.02 -25.57 -3.82
C GLN A 601 -3.89 -24.13 -4.30
N ASN A 602 -4.89 -23.29 -4.00
CA ASN A 602 -4.85 -21.85 -4.29
C ASN A 602 -4.44 -21.05 -3.04
N GLU A 603 -4.06 -19.79 -3.23
CA GLU A 603 -3.56 -18.94 -2.15
C GLU A 603 -4.57 -18.78 -1.01
N THR A 604 -5.87 -18.67 -1.31
CA THR A 604 -6.93 -18.53 -0.32
C THR A 604 -6.97 -19.71 0.65
N GLU A 605 -6.94 -20.94 0.14
CA GLU A 605 -6.95 -22.14 0.97
C GLU A 605 -5.62 -22.36 1.69
N ILE A 606 -4.50 -22.02 1.06
CA ILE A 606 -3.18 -22.00 1.73
C ILE A 606 -3.22 -21.02 2.90
N ARG A 607 -3.77 -19.82 2.73
CA ARG A 607 -3.90 -18.80 3.78
C ARG A 607 -4.80 -19.27 4.91
N LYS A 608 -5.94 -19.90 4.61
CA LYS A 608 -6.82 -20.52 5.61
C LYS A 608 -6.10 -21.63 6.39
N ALA A 609 -5.41 -22.54 5.70
CA ALA A 609 -4.65 -23.59 6.34
C ALA A 609 -3.53 -23.02 7.24
N MET A 610 -2.79 -22.02 6.74
CA MET A 610 -1.68 -21.40 7.45
C MET A 610 -2.10 -20.55 8.66
N ARG A 611 -3.32 -19.97 8.65
CA ARG A 611 -3.85 -19.15 9.76
C ARG A 611 -3.95 -19.94 11.07
N ASP A 612 -4.49 -21.16 10.99
CA ASP A 612 -4.73 -22.03 12.15
C ASP A 612 -3.80 -23.25 12.16
N TRP A 613 -2.66 -23.14 11.46
CA TRP A 613 -1.75 -24.26 11.27
C TRP A 613 -1.23 -24.77 12.61
N GLN A 614 -1.66 -25.98 12.99
CA GLN A 614 -1.36 -26.54 14.31
C GLN A 614 0.09 -27.06 14.42
N TRP A 615 0.79 -27.22 13.29
CA TRP A 615 2.12 -27.82 13.24
C TRP A 615 3.15 -26.94 12.52
N PRO A 616 3.35 -25.68 12.93
CA PRO A 616 4.34 -24.82 12.30
C PRO A 616 5.74 -25.34 12.62
N CYS A 617 6.68 -25.15 11.70
CA CYS A 617 8.08 -25.43 11.99
C CYS A 617 8.69 -24.31 12.86
N MET A 618 8.23 -23.08 12.66
CA MET A 618 8.66 -21.89 13.40
C MET A 618 7.55 -20.85 13.41
N THR A 619 7.50 -20.07 14.48
CA THR A 619 6.67 -18.88 14.59
C THR A 619 7.54 -17.70 15.00
N GLU A 620 7.28 -16.54 14.41
CA GLU A 620 7.99 -15.31 14.68
C GLU A 620 6.98 -14.17 14.93
N GLU A 621 7.28 -13.33 15.90
CA GLU A 621 6.60 -12.06 16.15
C GLU A 621 7.61 -10.93 16.01
N ARG A 622 7.27 -9.87 15.28
CA ARG A 622 8.08 -8.67 15.09
C ARG A 622 7.28 -7.46 15.46
N VAL A 623 7.89 -6.49 16.12
CA VAL A 623 7.26 -5.20 16.40
C VAL A 623 8.02 -4.13 15.64
N LEU A 624 7.34 -3.53 14.67
CA LEU A 624 7.78 -2.32 14.00
C LEU A 624 7.17 -1.12 14.72
N VAL A 625 7.91 -0.02 14.77
CA VAL A 625 7.41 1.27 15.27
C VAL A 625 7.48 2.26 14.14
N PHE A 626 6.39 2.95 13.91
CA PHE A 626 6.25 4.01 12.93
C PHE A 626 6.14 5.34 13.67
N GLN A 627 7.09 6.22 13.45
CA GLN A 627 7.12 7.55 14.04
C GLN A 627 6.71 8.60 13.00
N ARG A 628 6.23 9.74 13.50
CA ARG A 628 5.95 10.90 12.65
C ARG A 628 7.23 11.39 11.96
N GLU A 629 7.06 11.98 10.78
CA GLU A 629 8.12 12.76 10.14
C GLU A 629 8.61 13.86 11.11
N PRO A 630 9.94 14.05 11.29
CA PRO A 630 10.45 15.14 12.09
C PRO A 630 9.93 16.47 11.53
N PRO A 631 9.59 17.46 12.38
CA PRO A 631 9.33 18.80 11.91
C PRO A 631 10.51 19.27 11.07
N ALA A 632 10.25 19.84 9.89
CA ALA A 632 11.28 20.30 8.97
C ALA A 632 12.34 21.10 9.73
N MET A 633 13.52 20.50 9.88
CA MET A 633 14.65 21.16 10.54
C MET A 633 14.97 22.37 9.68
N GLN A 634 14.75 23.58 10.19
CA GLN A 634 15.12 24.81 9.51
C GLN A 634 16.61 24.69 9.15
N LEU A 635 16.90 24.53 7.86
CA LEU A 635 18.24 24.62 7.28
C LEU A 635 18.73 26.06 7.50
N GLY A 636 19.28 26.33 8.68
CA GLY A 636 19.73 27.64 9.11
C GLY A 636 20.59 27.59 10.36
N ASP A 637 20.27 26.72 11.32
CA ASP A 637 21.10 26.56 12.51
C ASP A 637 22.11 25.43 12.36
N LYS A 638 23.27 25.77 11.77
CA LYS A 638 24.52 25.00 11.93
C LYS A 638 25.07 25.13 13.35
N SER A 639 24.23 24.97 14.37
CA SER A 639 24.74 24.40 15.61
C SER A 639 24.73 22.90 15.38
N VAL A 640 25.92 22.31 15.37
CA VAL A 640 26.06 20.90 15.73
C VAL A 640 25.34 20.81 17.07
N ALA A 641 24.08 20.34 17.05
CA ALA A 641 23.37 20.05 18.28
C ALA A 641 24.29 19.09 19.02
N GLN A 642 24.94 19.58 20.09
CA GLN A 642 25.73 18.73 20.94
C GLN A 642 24.84 17.54 21.28
N PRO A 643 25.31 16.29 21.11
CA PRO A 643 24.48 15.12 21.36
C PRO A 643 23.92 15.28 22.76
N ARG A 644 22.61 15.48 22.85
CA ARG A 644 21.87 15.53 24.12
C ARG A 644 22.32 14.28 24.85
N ALA A 645 23.04 14.43 25.97
CA ALA A 645 23.73 13.31 26.63
C ALA A 645 22.75 12.13 26.76
N ALA A 646 22.90 11.13 25.89
CA ALA A 646 21.95 10.04 25.82
C ALA A 646 22.05 9.32 27.17
N LYS A 647 20.93 9.19 27.89
CA LYS A 647 20.89 8.37 29.10
C LYS A 647 21.14 6.92 28.66
N PHE A 648 22.40 6.48 28.72
CA PHE A 648 22.78 5.12 28.35
C PHE A 648 22.14 4.13 29.32
N VAL A 649 21.48 3.11 28.78
CA VAL A 649 21.06 1.97 29.58
C VAL A 649 22.30 1.17 29.96
N LYS A 650 22.49 0.95 31.26
CA LYS A 650 23.65 0.22 31.79
C LYS A 650 23.71 -1.19 31.18
N VAL A 651 24.87 -1.56 30.67
CA VAL A 651 25.16 -2.91 30.22
C VAL A 651 25.21 -3.88 31.41
N PRO A 652 24.72 -5.12 31.27
CA PRO A 652 24.99 -6.17 32.24
C PRO A 652 26.51 -6.37 32.43
N LYS A 653 26.95 -6.55 33.68
CA LYS A 653 28.36 -6.84 33.97
C LYS A 653 28.67 -8.33 33.79
N ASP A 654 29.92 -8.60 33.41
CA ASP A 654 30.54 -9.93 33.38
C ASP A 654 29.81 -10.93 32.48
N PRO A 655 29.89 -10.78 31.13
CA PRO A 655 29.42 -11.80 30.21
C PRO A 655 30.28 -13.07 30.31
N ASP A 656 29.65 -14.24 30.18
CA ASP A 656 30.38 -15.52 30.10
C ASP A 656 31.02 -15.70 28.72
N TYR A 657 30.37 -15.14 27.69
CA TYR A 657 30.85 -15.14 26.31
C TYR A 657 30.75 -13.75 25.73
N SER A 658 31.75 -13.31 24.97
CA SER A 658 31.66 -12.06 24.19
C SER A 658 32.49 -12.08 22.92
N HIS A 659 32.08 -11.33 21.91
CA HIS A 659 32.79 -11.16 20.65
C HIS A 659 32.55 -9.77 20.07
N SER A 660 33.62 -9.09 19.68
CA SER A 660 33.55 -7.76 19.06
C SER A 660 33.64 -7.87 17.54
N LEU A 661 32.88 -7.04 16.85
CA LEU A 661 32.96 -6.87 15.40
C LEU A 661 32.60 -5.43 15.02
N THR A 662 33.08 -4.98 13.86
CA THR A 662 32.72 -3.66 13.31
C THR A 662 31.92 -3.87 12.03
N PRO A 663 30.60 -3.58 12.01
CA PRO A 663 29.81 -3.65 10.80
C PRO A 663 30.30 -2.65 9.77
N THR A 664 30.48 -3.08 8.53
CA THR A 664 30.94 -2.22 7.43
C THR A 664 29.81 -1.94 6.45
N ASP A 665 30.00 -0.91 5.63
CA ASP A 665 29.08 -0.56 4.53
C ASP A 665 28.79 -1.76 3.62
N THR A 666 29.83 -2.53 3.31
CA THR A 666 29.73 -3.76 2.50
C THR A 666 28.87 -4.82 3.18
N LEU A 667 28.97 -4.99 4.51
CA LEU A 667 28.11 -5.91 5.24
C LEU A 667 26.64 -5.49 5.16
N LEU A 668 26.35 -4.21 5.41
CA LEU A 668 25.00 -3.66 5.37
C LEU A 668 24.40 -3.74 3.96
N SER A 669 25.18 -3.40 2.93
CA SER A 669 24.76 -3.49 1.52
C SER A 669 24.47 -4.93 1.09
N ARG A 670 25.34 -5.88 1.44
CA ARG A 670 25.13 -7.31 1.12
C ARG A 670 23.92 -7.88 1.87
N PHE A 671 23.72 -7.50 3.13
CA PHE A 671 22.54 -7.94 3.88
C PHE A 671 21.24 -7.34 3.33
N SER A 672 21.26 -6.07 2.90
CA SER A 672 20.13 -5.43 2.22
C SER A 672 19.78 -6.15 0.91
N ALA A 673 20.78 -6.53 0.11
CA ALA A 673 20.58 -7.33 -1.10
C ALA A 673 20.01 -8.73 -0.81
N LEU A 674 20.50 -9.42 0.24
CA LEU A 674 20.00 -10.73 0.65
C LEU A 674 18.54 -10.69 1.12
N THR A 675 18.10 -9.57 1.67
CA THR A 675 16.75 -9.40 2.22
C THR A 675 15.81 -8.64 1.29
N PHE A 676 16.29 -8.25 0.10
CA PHE A 676 15.60 -7.36 -0.83
C PHE A 676 15.07 -6.08 -0.14
N ASN A 677 15.86 -5.54 0.79
CA ASN A 677 15.48 -4.43 1.65
C ASN A 677 16.06 -3.11 1.10
N GLY A 678 15.20 -2.26 0.55
CA GLY A 678 15.57 -0.95 -0.03
C GLY A 678 15.67 0.19 0.98
N HIS A 679 15.50 -0.06 2.28
CA HIS A 679 15.38 0.99 3.28
C HIS A 679 16.67 1.84 3.39
N ARG A 680 16.54 3.11 3.04
CA ARG A 680 17.62 4.08 2.86
C ARG A 680 18.45 4.31 4.11
N ILE A 681 17.91 4.12 5.31
CA ILE A 681 18.71 4.23 6.55
C ILE A 681 19.85 3.21 6.65
N HIS A 682 19.85 2.17 5.81
CA HIS A 682 20.89 1.14 5.74
C HIS A 682 21.85 1.32 4.55
N LEU A 683 21.54 2.20 3.60
CA LEU A 683 22.20 2.29 2.29
C LEU A 683 22.69 3.70 1.96
N ASP A 684 21.97 4.72 2.42
CA ASP A 684 22.17 6.13 2.08
C ASP A 684 22.56 6.91 3.34
N ARG A 685 23.85 7.21 3.46
CA ARG A 685 24.41 7.97 4.59
C ARG A 685 23.86 9.39 4.66
N ASP A 686 23.59 10.01 3.52
CA ASP A 686 23.11 11.39 3.48
C ASP A 686 21.65 11.44 3.91
N TYR A 687 20.84 10.47 3.49
CA TYR A 687 19.47 10.31 4.01
C TYR A 687 19.47 10.05 5.52
N ALA A 688 20.24 9.05 5.97
CA ALA A 688 20.31 8.71 7.40
C ALA A 688 20.71 9.91 8.26
N ARG A 689 21.66 10.73 7.79
CA ARG A 689 22.15 11.91 8.52
C ARG A 689 21.23 13.12 8.42
N ASN A 690 20.92 13.51 7.20
CA ASN A 690 20.34 14.82 6.93
C ASN A 690 18.81 14.80 6.97
N VAL A 691 18.18 13.63 6.79
CA VAL A 691 16.71 13.46 6.85
C VAL A 691 16.29 12.84 8.17
N GLU A 692 16.92 11.74 8.57
CA GLU A 692 16.53 10.97 9.76
C GLU A 692 17.22 11.43 11.06
N GLY A 693 18.28 12.24 10.95
CA GLY A 693 19.03 12.78 12.08
C GLY A 693 19.98 11.78 12.76
N PHE A 694 20.31 10.67 12.11
CA PHE A 694 21.24 9.66 12.61
C PHE A 694 22.69 10.03 12.35
N GLN A 695 23.63 9.57 13.16
CA GLN A 695 25.05 9.89 12.95
C GLN A 695 25.69 9.17 11.74
N ASN A 696 25.14 8.03 11.35
CA ASN A 696 25.56 7.21 10.20
C ASN A 696 24.41 6.29 9.77
N ILE A 697 24.58 5.54 8.69
CA ILE A 697 23.66 4.42 8.38
C ILE A 697 23.61 3.42 9.54
N ILE A 698 22.43 2.87 9.76
CA ILE A 698 22.12 2.01 10.92
C ILE A 698 22.24 0.53 10.54
N VAL A 699 22.71 -0.30 11.46
CA VAL A 699 22.72 -1.76 11.33
C VAL A 699 21.28 -2.30 11.45
N HIS A 700 20.86 -3.16 10.53
CA HIS A 700 19.51 -3.72 10.52
C HIS A 700 19.18 -4.45 11.84
N GLY A 701 17.96 -4.27 12.35
CA GLY A 701 17.41 -5.11 13.42
C GLY A 701 17.53 -6.62 13.14
N PRO A 702 17.10 -7.12 11.96
CA PRO A 702 17.25 -8.54 11.61
C PRO A 702 18.72 -9.00 11.47
N LEU A 703 19.64 -8.13 11.04
CA LEU A 703 21.08 -8.45 11.02
C LEU A 703 21.61 -8.58 12.45
N SER A 704 21.23 -7.67 13.34
CA SER A 704 21.62 -7.72 14.77
C SER A 704 21.13 -9.01 15.43
N LEU A 705 19.88 -9.41 15.16
CA LEU A 705 19.32 -10.68 15.61
C LEU A 705 20.12 -11.87 15.04
N THR A 706 20.44 -11.85 13.75
CA THR A 706 21.21 -12.91 13.08
C THR A 706 22.61 -13.07 13.69
N LEU A 707 23.29 -11.95 13.96
CA LEU A 707 24.61 -11.95 14.59
C LEU A 707 24.55 -12.54 16.00
N MET A 708 23.56 -12.15 16.81
CA MET A 708 23.38 -12.69 18.17
C MET A 708 23.08 -14.18 18.18
N LEU A 709 22.22 -14.65 17.27
CA LEU A 709 21.84 -16.06 17.18
C LEU A 709 23.01 -16.92 16.70
N LYS A 710 23.78 -16.45 15.71
CA LYS A 710 24.99 -17.15 15.25
C LYS A 710 26.06 -17.20 16.34
N PHE A 711 26.30 -16.08 17.00
CA PHE A 711 27.22 -15.99 18.14
C PHE A 711 26.88 -16.99 19.25
N LEU A 712 25.63 -16.97 19.74
CA LEU A 712 25.21 -17.90 20.80
C LEU A 712 25.19 -19.35 20.29
N GLY A 713 24.74 -19.58 19.05
CA GLY A 713 24.68 -20.91 18.44
C GLY A 713 26.02 -21.64 18.46
N THR A 714 27.11 -20.94 18.16
CA THR A 714 28.47 -21.49 18.26
C THR A 714 28.79 -21.98 19.68
N HIS A 715 28.47 -21.19 20.71
CA HIS A 715 28.73 -21.58 22.10
C HIS A 715 27.79 -22.68 22.60
N LEU A 716 26.56 -22.75 22.08
CA LEU A 716 25.63 -23.84 22.38
C LEU A 716 26.08 -25.18 21.76
N GLU A 717 26.76 -25.14 20.61
CA GLU A 717 27.33 -26.36 20.00
C GLU A 717 28.39 -26.99 20.89
N SER A 718 29.31 -26.16 21.37
CA SER A 718 30.46 -26.58 22.16
C SER A 718 30.20 -26.49 23.66
N HIS A 719 28.94 -26.49 24.09
CA HIS A 719 28.59 -26.28 25.48
C HIS A 719 29.06 -27.47 26.34
N PRO A 720 29.63 -27.26 27.55
CA PRO A 720 30.21 -28.34 28.37
C PRO A 720 29.24 -29.49 28.70
N ASP A 721 27.96 -29.17 28.91
CA ASP A 721 26.90 -30.14 29.20
C ASP A 721 26.36 -30.88 27.96
N GLY A 722 27.01 -30.75 26.80
CA GLY A 722 26.58 -31.30 25.51
C GLY A 722 25.96 -30.26 24.58
N PRO A 723 25.72 -30.59 23.29
CA PRO A 723 25.23 -29.63 22.31
C PRO A 723 23.76 -29.24 22.59
N TYR A 724 23.49 -27.94 22.55
CA TYR A 724 22.16 -27.37 22.67
C TYR A 724 21.69 -26.77 21.34
N GLU A 725 20.39 -26.52 21.26
CA GLU A 725 19.77 -25.76 20.18
C GLU A 725 18.80 -24.74 20.73
N ILE A 726 18.67 -23.62 20.04
CA ILE A 726 17.77 -22.55 20.46
C ILE A 726 16.34 -22.99 20.17
N GLU A 727 15.47 -22.89 21.19
CA GLU A 727 14.03 -23.13 21.05
C GLU A 727 13.27 -21.82 20.97
N ARG A 728 13.67 -20.81 21.75
CA ARG A 728 12.98 -19.52 21.80
C ARG A 728 13.96 -18.38 22.01
N ILE A 729 13.71 -17.24 21.38
CA ILE A 729 14.31 -15.97 21.72
C ILE A 729 13.22 -14.90 21.85
N GLU A 730 13.35 -14.03 22.85
CA GLU A 730 12.60 -12.76 22.96
C GLU A 730 13.61 -11.64 23.03
N TYR A 731 13.44 -10.57 22.25
CA TYR A 731 14.46 -9.54 22.12
C TYR A 731 13.88 -8.13 21.93
N THR A 732 14.69 -7.11 22.20
CA THR A 732 14.34 -5.70 22.12
C THR A 732 15.54 -4.86 21.69
N CYS A 733 15.32 -3.97 20.72
CA CYS A 733 16.22 -2.91 20.30
C CYS A 733 16.01 -1.72 21.23
N ILE A 734 17.10 -1.19 21.78
CA ILE A 734 17.09 -0.09 22.74
C ILE A 734 17.68 1.16 22.10
N GLN A 735 18.80 1.02 21.41
CA GLN A 735 19.50 2.10 20.72
C GLN A 735 19.97 1.62 19.35
N PRO A 736 20.04 2.51 18.35
CA PRO A 736 20.59 2.17 17.03
C PRO A 736 22.07 1.80 17.13
N LEU A 737 22.47 0.83 16.33
CA LEU A 737 23.86 0.48 16.06
C LEU A 737 24.26 1.10 14.73
N PHE A 738 25.49 1.57 14.59
CA PHE A 738 25.93 2.32 13.42
C PHE A 738 27.02 1.59 12.64
N CYS A 739 27.05 1.84 11.33
CA CYS A 739 28.13 1.41 10.47
C CYS A 739 29.46 2.03 10.90
N ASP A 740 30.54 1.26 10.74
CA ASP A 740 31.93 1.62 11.06
C ASP A 740 32.17 1.90 12.56
N GLU A 741 31.24 1.47 13.42
CA GLU A 741 31.39 1.47 14.88
C GLU A 741 31.48 0.03 15.41
N GLU A 742 32.48 -0.22 16.26
CA GLU A 742 32.61 -1.51 16.93
C GLU A 742 31.38 -1.75 17.83
N LEU A 743 30.85 -2.97 17.75
CA LEU A 743 29.86 -3.51 18.66
C LEU A 743 30.39 -4.78 19.32
N ARG A 744 29.93 -5.06 20.54
CA ARG A 744 30.30 -6.26 21.28
C ARG A 744 29.07 -7.12 21.55
N LEU A 745 29.00 -8.29 20.93
CA LEU A 745 28.03 -9.34 21.21
C LEU A 745 28.38 -9.97 22.56
N CYS A 746 27.40 -10.17 23.42
CA CYS A 746 27.59 -10.71 24.75
C CYS A 746 26.49 -11.72 25.11
N ALA A 747 26.86 -12.76 25.86
CA ALA A 747 25.93 -13.74 26.40
C ALA A 747 26.32 -14.12 27.84
N LYS A 748 25.30 -14.42 28.65
CA LYS A 748 25.45 -14.92 30.02
C LYS A 748 24.46 -16.05 30.26
N ASP A 749 24.95 -17.19 30.72
CA ASP A 749 24.11 -18.27 31.21
C ASP A 749 23.46 -17.84 32.53
N VAL A 750 22.14 -17.85 32.57
CA VAL A 750 21.33 -17.52 33.75
C VAL A 750 20.45 -18.70 34.15
N THR A 751 20.81 -19.91 33.73
CA THR A 751 20.07 -21.12 34.01
C THR A 751 19.96 -21.33 35.52
N THR A 752 18.73 -21.35 36.02
CA THR A 752 18.45 -21.81 37.38
C THR A 752 18.49 -23.35 37.39
N PRO A 753 19.22 -23.99 38.30
CA PRO A 753 19.25 -25.45 38.40
C PRO A 753 17.83 -25.98 38.67
N ASP A 754 17.23 -26.66 37.69
CA ASP A 754 15.96 -27.37 37.84
C ASP A 754 16.18 -28.84 37.42
N PRO A 755 16.18 -29.79 38.37
CA PRO A 755 16.42 -31.20 38.05
C PRO A 755 15.35 -31.83 37.16
N LYS A 756 14.21 -31.16 36.92
CA LYS A 756 13.14 -31.63 36.02
C LYS A 756 13.18 -30.99 34.62
N LYS A 757 14.09 -30.05 34.34
CA LYS A 757 14.18 -29.34 33.06
C LYS A 757 15.62 -29.26 32.55
N HIS A 758 15.93 -30.01 31.50
CA HIS A 758 17.21 -29.90 30.76
C HIS A 758 17.31 -28.64 29.88
N ARG A 759 16.57 -27.56 30.20
CA ARG A 759 16.53 -26.32 29.42
C ARG A 759 17.55 -25.34 29.94
N LYS A 760 18.29 -24.70 29.04
CA LYS A 760 19.22 -23.62 29.36
C LYS A 760 18.59 -22.27 29.06
N SER A 761 18.89 -21.26 29.88
CA SER A 761 18.42 -19.89 29.68
C SER A 761 19.59 -18.92 29.64
N PHE A 762 19.69 -18.14 28.57
CA PHE A 762 20.76 -17.17 28.36
C PHE A 762 20.20 -15.76 28.28
N LYS A 763 20.87 -14.80 28.92
CA LYS A 763 20.72 -13.38 28.58
C LYS A 763 21.73 -13.04 27.50
N VAL A 764 21.26 -12.41 26.43
CA VAL A 764 22.10 -11.99 25.31
C VAL A 764 21.95 -10.49 25.08
N TRP A 765 23.02 -9.80 24.71
CA TRP A 765 22.98 -8.37 24.42
C TRP A 765 24.06 -7.91 23.46
N ILE A 766 23.89 -6.69 22.95
CA ILE A 766 24.89 -5.98 22.14
C ILE A 766 25.23 -4.66 22.84
N GLU A 767 26.53 -4.44 23.03
CA GLU A 767 27.09 -3.19 23.52
C GLU A 767 27.56 -2.34 22.33
N SER A 768 27.25 -1.05 22.33
CA SER A 768 27.80 -0.10 21.35
C SER A 768 29.19 0.38 21.77
N LYS A 769 29.92 1.00 20.83
CA LYS A 769 31.18 1.72 21.07
C LYS A 769 31.13 2.72 22.23
N LEU A 770 29.97 3.32 22.50
CA LEU A 770 29.76 4.27 23.60
C LEU A 770 29.48 3.59 24.96
N GLY A 771 29.56 2.26 25.03
CA GLY A 771 29.34 1.47 26.24
C GLY A 771 27.86 1.31 26.64
N GLY A 772 26.93 1.72 25.77
CA GLY A 772 25.50 1.62 25.98
C GLY A 772 24.88 0.32 25.46
N LEU A 773 23.91 -0.22 26.21
CA LEU A 773 23.12 -1.37 25.79
C LEU A 773 22.24 -1.01 24.58
N SER A 774 22.52 -1.63 23.43
CA SER A 774 21.83 -1.32 22.16
C SER A 774 20.78 -2.36 21.78
N PHE A 775 21.03 -3.63 22.10
CA PHE A 775 20.12 -4.73 21.84
C PHE A 775 20.16 -5.68 23.03
N ARG A 776 19.03 -6.28 23.41
CA ARG A 776 18.99 -7.31 24.46
C ARG A 776 17.98 -8.40 24.13
N GLY A 777 18.19 -9.58 24.68
CA GLY A 777 17.23 -10.66 24.59
C GLY A 777 17.43 -11.74 25.65
N THR A 778 16.46 -12.64 25.71
CA THR A 778 16.50 -13.86 26.51
C THR A 778 16.32 -15.04 25.57
N VAL A 779 17.22 -16.01 25.65
CA VAL A 779 17.20 -17.22 24.84
C VAL A 779 16.93 -18.42 25.73
N THR A 780 16.00 -19.27 25.30
CA THR A 780 15.81 -20.61 25.86
C THR A 780 16.36 -21.63 24.88
N ALA A 781 17.27 -22.47 25.35
CA ALA A 781 17.87 -23.55 24.58
C ALA A 781 17.48 -24.91 25.19
N ILE A 782 17.34 -25.91 24.32
CA ILE A 782 17.03 -27.29 24.67
C ILE A 782 18.20 -28.19 24.23
N PRO A 783 18.41 -29.36 24.86
CA PRO A 783 19.44 -30.30 24.42
C PRO A 783 19.15 -30.74 23.00
N ARG A 784 20.19 -30.84 22.17
CA ARG A 784 20.02 -31.29 20.79
C ARG A 784 19.65 -32.77 20.77
N ILE A 785 18.51 -33.07 20.17
CA ILE A 785 18.11 -34.45 19.85
C ILE A 785 19.06 -35.00 18.77
N PRO A 786 19.79 -36.12 19.02
CA PRO A 786 20.68 -36.74 18.03
C PRO A 786 19.89 -37.24 16.81
N THR A 787 20.41 -37.00 15.60
CA THR A 787 19.74 -37.34 14.33
C THR A 787 20.08 -38.73 13.75
N THR A 788 20.65 -39.67 14.49
CA THR A 788 20.87 -41.04 13.96
C THR A 788 20.69 -42.14 14.99
N THR A 789 19.88 -43.14 14.59
CA THR A 789 19.62 -44.47 15.18
C THR A 789 18.97 -44.50 16.56
N ALA A 790 17.68 -44.18 16.65
CA ALA A 790 16.85 -44.67 17.75
C ALA A 790 16.27 -46.04 17.34
N SER A 791 16.56 -47.09 18.11
CA SER A 791 15.76 -48.31 18.06
C SER A 791 14.33 -47.99 18.53
N PRO A 792 13.31 -48.77 18.13
CA PRO A 792 11.91 -48.54 18.54
C PRO A 792 11.72 -48.43 20.07
N GLU A 793 12.59 -49.04 20.86
CA GLU A 793 12.56 -48.98 22.33
C GLU A 793 13.01 -47.61 22.89
N ALA A 794 13.93 -46.91 22.22
CA ALA A 794 14.34 -45.56 22.62
C ALA A 794 13.23 -44.52 22.33
N GLU A 795 12.41 -44.75 21.30
CA GLU A 795 11.24 -43.90 21.00
C GLU A 795 10.16 -43.99 22.09
N GLN A 796 9.91 -45.20 22.62
CA GLN A 796 8.91 -45.41 23.68
C GLN A 796 9.31 -44.75 25.01
N ASN A 797 10.59 -44.83 25.38
CA ASN A 797 11.09 -44.25 26.64
C ASN A 797 11.10 -42.72 26.63
N ILE A 798 11.36 -42.10 25.47
CA ILE A 798 11.33 -40.63 25.33
C ILE A 798 9.89 -40.10 25.31
N GLN A 799 8.94 -40.81 24.68
CA GLN A 799 7.52 -40.44 24.71
C GLN A 799 6.93 -40.45 26.13
N ASN A 800 7.36 -41.39 26.98
CA ASN A 800 6.91 -41.46 28.37
C ASN A 800 7.49 -40.33 29.25
N SER A 801 8.64 -39.77 28.91
CA SER A 801 9.26 -38.66 29.67
C SER A 801 8.68 -37.27 29.38
N LEU A 802 7.88 -37.13 28.31
CA LEU A 802 7.36 -35.85 27.79
C LEU A 802 5.82 -35.78 27.77
N ALA A 803 5.12 -36.72 28.42
CA ALA A 803 3.68 -36.61 28.63
C ALA A 803 3.36 -35.43 29.58
N PRO A 804 2.31 -34.63 29.31
CA PRO A 804 1.94 -33.53 30.19
C PRO A 804 1.47 -34.09 31.54
N SER A 805 2.09 -33.66 32.64
CA SER A 805 1.61 -33.96 33.98
C SER A 805 0.28 -33.23 34.22
N ASN A 806 -0.82 -33.97 34.34
CA ASN A 806 -2.14 -33.47 34.75
C ASN A 806 -2.18 -33.11 36.25
N THR A 807 -1.35 -32.15 36.66
CA THR A 807 -1.43 -31.55 37.99
C THR A 807 -1.31 -30.04 37.87
N GLU A 808 -2.47 -29.37 37.92
CA GLU A 808 -2.57 -27.94 38.20
C GLU A 808 -2.06 -27.65 39.62
N PRO A 809 -1.34 -26.54 39.86
CA PRO A 809 -1.09 -26.06 41.20
C PRO A 809 -2.27 -25.20 41.70
N ASP A 810 -2.80 -25.59 42.86
CA ASP A 810 -3.80 -24.90 43.67
C ASP A 810 -3.47 -23.42 43.88
N TRP A 811 -4.44 -22.55 43.58
CA TRP A 811 -4.58 -21.25 44.21
C TRP A 811 -6.05 -21.05 44.59
N GLU A 812 -6.34 -21.25 45.87
CA GLU A 812 -7.63 -20.97 46.50
C GLU A 812 -8.06 -19.50 46.30
N SER A 813 -9.35 -19.29 46.06
CA SER A 813 -10.05 -18.09 46.52
C SER A 813 -11.51 -18.43 46.82
N PRO A 814 -12.08 -17.91 47.93
CA PRO A 814 -13.25 -18.49 48.57
C PRO A 814 -14.58 -17.93 48.05
N ASN A 815 -15.66 -18.64 48.40
CA ASN A 815 -17.08 -18.25 48.36
C ASN A 815 -17.77 -18.31 46.98
N THR A 816 -18.94 -18.91 46.76
CA THR A 816 -19.88 -19.76 47.54
C THR A 816 -20.99 -20.18 46.58
N LEU A 817 -21.59 -21.35 46.84
CA LEU A 817 -22.99 -21.76 46.59
C LEU A 817 -23.46 -22.23 45.19
N ARG A 818 -23.79 -23.55 45.14
CA ARG A 818 -25.07 -24.21 44.73
C ARG A 818 -25.57 -23.97 43.28
N HIS A 819 -26.08 -24.92 42.48
CA HIS A 819 -26.89 -26.12 42.71
C HIS A 819 -27.02 -26.89 41.35
N THR A 820 -27.07 -28.25 41.40
CA THR A 820 -27.85 -29.25 40.57
C THR A 820 -27.98 -29.13 39.04
N GLN A 821 -28.23 -30.14 38.19
CA GLN A 821 -28.23 -31.62 38.10
C GLN A 821 -29.00 -31.93 36.77
N GLY A 822 -28.65 -33.00 36.03
CA GLY A 822 -29.47 -33.59 34.94
C GLY A 822 -29.21 -33.03 33.52
N ASP A 823 -29.16 -33.79 32.42
CA ASP A 823 -29.45 -35.21 32.17
C ASP A 823 -28.76 -35.69 30.88
N GLN A 824 -28.71 -37.01 30.75
CA GLN A 824 -28.14 -37.83 29.69
C GLN A 824 -28.91 -37.76 28.37
N GLU A 825 -28.24 -38.03 27.24
CA GLU A 825 -28.69 -39.04 26.27
C GLU A 825 -27.54 -39.47 25.33
N THR A 826 -27.62 -40.71 24.86
CA THR A 826 -26.51 -41.56 24.42
C THR A 826 -26.77 -42.28 23.09
N PHE A 827 -25.68 -42.41 22.30
CA PHE A 827 -25.32 -43.45 21.30
C PHE A 827 -26.12 -43.55 19.96
N PRO A 828 -25.58 -44.16 18.86
CA PRO A 828 -24.40 -45.05 18.74
C PRO A 828 -23.45 -44.83 17.51
N ALA A 829 -22.35 -45.59 17.48
CA ALA A 829 -21.54 -45.98 16.31
C ALA A 829 -21.74 -47.51 16.06
N PRO A 830 -21.11 -48.22 15.09
CA PRO A 830 -20.41 -47.92 13.82
C PRO A 830 -21.02 -48.75 12.63
N PRO A 831 -20.34 -49.07 11.49
CA PRO A 831 -19.44 -50.24 11.44
C PRO A 831 -18.25 -50.16 10.44
N ILE A 832 -17.44 -51.23 10.46
CA ILE A 832 -16.13 -51.47 9.83
C ILE A 832 -16.26 -52.22 8.48
N MET A 833 -15.39 -51.85 7.51
CA MET A 833 -14.80 -52.52 6.29
C MET A 833 -15.48 -53.74 5.62
N PRO A 834 -15.30 -53.86 4.27
CA PRO A 834 -14.38 -54.90 3.77
C PRO A 834 -13.46 -54.49 2.60
N GLN A 835 -12.38 -55.28 2.44
CA GLN A 835 -11.39 -55.26 1.35
C GLN A 835 -11.97 -55.85 0.05
N ASP A 836 -11.54 -55.36 -1.11
CA ASP A 836 -11.37 -56.20 -2.32
C ASP A 836 -10.30 -55.61 -3.27
N PHE A 837 -9.37 -56.49 -3.64
CA PHE A 837 -8.33 -56.34 -4.66
C PHE A 837 -8.90 -56.84 -5.99
N GLU A 838 -8.93 -56.02 -7.04
CA GLU A 838 -8.73 -56.43 -8.44
C GLU A 838 -8.91 -55.23 -9.40
N ASN A 839 -7.82 -54.81 -10.04
CA ASN A 839 -7.73 -54.27 -11.41
C ASN A 839 -6.43 -53.47 -11.62
N PHE A 840 -5.30 -54.17 -11.54
CA PHE A 840 -3.99 -53.68 -11.97
C PHE A 840 -3.57 -54.46 -13.23
N ALA A 841 -4.35 -54.35 -14.33
CA ALA A 841 -4.03 -55.02 -15.59
C ALA A 841 -4.46 -54.29 -16.87
N LEU A 842 -5.01 -53.06 -16.78
CA LEU A 842 -5.49 -52.33 -17.98
C LEU A 842 -4.70 -51.05 -18.32
N LEU A 843 -3.77 -50.61 -17.48
CA LEU A 843 -3.04 -49.34 -17.66
C LEU A 843 -1.58 -49.48 -18.13
N GLN A 844 -1.13 -50.70 -18.46
CA GLN A 844 0.19 -50.95 -19.07
C GLN A 844 0.15 -51.26 -20.57
N LYS A 845 -1.00 -51.11 -21.24
CA LYS A 845 -1.15 -51.43 -22.67
C LYS A 845 -1.27 -50.24 -23.63
N LEU A 846 -1.15 -48.99 -23.16
CA LEU A 846 -1.29 -47.79 -24.00
C LEU A 846 -0.04 -46.92 -24.14
N LEU A 847 1.13 -47.34 -23.63
CA LEU A 847 2.38 -46.61 -23.81
C LEU A 847 3.48 -47.53 -24.33
N ARG A 848 3.46 -47.83 -25.63
CA ARG A 848 4.64 -48.21 -26.45
C ARG A 848 4.29 -48.16 -27.94
N LYS A 849 5.21 -47.57 -28.72
CA LYS A 849 5.26 -47.30 -30.18
C LYS A 849 4.67 -45.92 -30.55
N SER A 850 5.38 -45.00 -31.20
CA SER A 850 6.54 -45.14 -32.10
C SER A 850 7.40 -43.88 -32.14
N ASP A 851 8.71 -44.11 -31.98
CA ASP A 851 9.81 -43.32 -32.53
C ASP A 851 9.66 -43.11 -34.04
N THR A 852 9.91 -41.88 -34.53
CA THR A 852 10.61 -41.67 -35.81
C THR A 852 11.51 -40.45 -35.72
N SER A 853 12.71 -40.63 -36.24
CA SER A 853 13.90 -39.80 -36.14
C SER A 853 14.05 -38.84 -37.32
N THR A 854 14.43 -37.58 -37.04
CA THR A 854 15.34 -36.75 -37.87
C THR A 854 15.66 -35.43 -37.13
N PRO A 855 16.92 -34.96 -37.09
CA PRO A 855 17.28 -33.75 -36.35
C PRO A 855 17.19 -32.49 -37.23
N PRO A 856 16.66 -31.35 -36.75
CA PRO A 856 16.92 -30.07 -37.37
C PRO A 856 18.23 -29.46 -36.86
N LYS A 857 18.93 -28.84 -37.82
CA LYS A 857 20.24 -28.19 -37.72
C LYS A 857 20.27 -27.02 -36.73
N GLU A 858 21.43 -26.83 -36.11
CA GLU A 858 21.81 -25.64 -35.35
C GLU A 858 21.67 -24.35 -36.20
N PRO A 859 21.16 -23.24 -35.64
CA PRO A 859 21.32 -21.94 -36.26
C PRO A 859 22.68 -21.32 -35.88
N GLU A 860 23.45 -20.97 -36.91
CA GLU A 860 24.70 -20.21 -36.82
C GLU A 860 24.48 -18.85 -36.12
N PHE A 861 25.32 -18.55 -35.14
CA PHE A 861 25.44 -17.24 -34.52
C PHE A 861 26.16 -16.27 -35.46
N ASN A 862 25.42 -15.30 -36.03
CA ASN A 862 26.03 -14.13 -36.66
C ASN A 862 26.49 -13.13 -35.59
N PRO A 863 27.76 -12.65 -35.61
CA PRO A 863 28.20 -11.59 -34.71
C PRO A 863 27.56 -10.23 -35.09
N PRO A 864 27.39 -9.31 -34.13
CA PRO A 864 26.73 -8.02 -34.37
C PRO A 864 27.57 -7.10 -35.27
N PRO A 865 26.94 -6.21 -36.06
CA PRO A 865 27.65 -5.30 -36.94
C PRO A 865 28.42 -4.24 -36.15
N THR A 866 29.68 -4.06 -36.52
CA THR A 866 30.59 -3.01 -36.05
C THR A 866 30.08 -1.63 -36.42
N TRP A 867 29.95 -0.75 -35.43
CA TRP A 867 29.68 0.68 -35.62
C TRP A 867 30.91 1.36 -36.23
N ASN A 868 30.85 1.69 -37.53
CA ASN A 868 31.82 2.57 -38.17
C ASN A 868 31.43 4.02 -37.89
N LEU A 869 32.25 4.71 -37.10
CA LEU A 869 32.20 6.18 -36.92
C LEU A 869 32.50 6.89 -38.25
N PRO A 870 31.69 7.86 -38.70
CA PRO A 870 32.06 8.74 -39.79
C PRO A 870 33.11 9.76 -39.31
N LYS A 871 34.22 9.84 -40.04
CA LYS A 871 35.24 10.88 -39.88
C LYS A 871 34.66 12.23 -40.28
N HIS A 872 34.57 13.16 -39.33
CA HIS A 872 34.37 14.59 -39.64
C HIS A 872 35.59 15.13 -40.41
N ARG A 873 35.34 15.72 -41.59
CA ARG A 873 36.19 16.75 -42.19
C ARG A 873 35.46 18.09 -42.13
N PRO A 874 36.17 19.22 -41.93
CA PRO A 874 35.56 20.54 -41.82
C PRO A 874 35.47 21.22 -43.20
N SER A 875 34.37 21.95 -43.43
CA SER A 875 34.27 23.01 -44.45
C SER A 875 33.58 24.19 -43.78
N SER A 876 34.32 25.20 -43.32
CA SER A 876 34.75 26.39 -44.06
C SER A 876 33.59 27.19 -44.68
N ALA A 877 33.31 28.32 -44.03
CA ALA A 877 32.78 29.59 -44.52
C ALA A 877 32.52 29.73 -46.03
N LYS A 878 31.29 30.14 -46.37
CA LYS A 878 30.97 31.42 -47.03
C LYS A 878 29.48 31.69 -46.99
#